data_AF-F5ITD4-F1
#
_entry.id   AF-F5ITD4-F1
#
_cell.length_a   1.000
_cell.length_b   1.000
_cell.length_c   1.000
_cell.angle_alpha   90.00
_cell.angle_beta   90.00
_cell.angle_gamma   90.00
#
_symmetry.space_group_name_H-M   'P 1'
#
loop_
_entity.id
_entity.type
_entity.pdbx_description
1 polymer ?
#
loop_
_entity_poly.entity_id
_entity_poly.type
_entity_poly.pdbx_seq_one_letter_code
_entity_poly.pdbx_strand_id
1 'polypeptide(L)'
;MMKKTLPYIILILFILGFSCQDNDKSDVIIDEGNMKTVTLSLKLPGDMRKNASSTTKSMTEAQEQDVTTIDVLAFMNDGSGNYLYTYKSKGENISLNDGEGTFKVTLAEYYKSQVLVILANASDELSTVNIALNDNINSVLPLLTAGSDAEWDANNNNSGILRNIPMYCKTVPTIISNTTSTLGTFDLTRMLARLDIRAKDGITDFQLVNACIFNRKNRGYIAYKDYYWDGTKVTMADVPEDAITTKLNNILYSTDASHQITQSIYTFEAKGAESRGEATAIIVGGYYDYPANSSKVTYYRIDIPKTSSTDFSGDILRNHLYDIEIQSVADEGAETPENAFDGEIKITATVTPWNLAKQNVIFEGQYNLILNKASIDFKNHIEDQEIEISTTHPSGISISPITYIDENMTGWLEIAQLSANKWKISTNDDNYQAKRQAQITVTAGNMNYVVKVAQKGCGDNGTAELMEITQNSAYYTHLYDGKCWMVENSREEKLFSGNVPGYASDKYGEGGTIIGVVPGIENYQHYYTWEQATLADNACPQGWHLPTQAEFNALVSVIAAEPSTLGKFWFGHNYNYSMSGYYLNTNNEWHDWDIKGYWWCSSIDNNPYYYTGNANNMNGPVLTDENNWLSVRCVKD
;
A
#
# COMPACT_ATOMS: atom_id res chain seq x y z
N MET A 1 69.60 23.55 59.77
CA MET A 1 70.33 22.50 60.53
C MET A 1 70.63 21.34 59.58
N MET A 2 71.71 20.57 59.82
CA MET A 2 72.29 19.44 59.04
C MET A 2 71.43 18.78 57.92
N LYS A 3 71.91 18.73 56.65
CA LYS A 3 72.81 17.70 56.04
C LYS A 3 72.14 16.31 55.99
N LYS A 4 72.03 15.54 54.89
CA LYS A 4 72.66 15.44 53.53
C LYS A 4 71.55 14.94 52.53
N THR A 5 71.70 14.61 51.23
CA THR A 5 72.87 14.41 50.32
C THR A 5 72.57 14.89 48.86
N LEU A 6 73.33 14.35 47.88
CA LEU A 6 73.42 14.57 46.42
C LEU A 6 73.68 13.12 45.81
N PRO A 7 73.76 12.83 44.49
CA PRO A 7 72.90 13.13 43.32
C PRO A 7 72.83 12.04 42.18
N TYR A 8 72.17 12.40 41.06
CA TYR A 8 72.44 12.07 39.63
C TYR A 8 72.04 10.71 38.96
N ILE A 9 71.28 10.87 37.84
CA ILE A 9 71.42 10.24 36.48
C ILE A 9 71.27 8.69 36.40
N ILE A 10 70.33 8.11 35.63
CA ILE A 10 70.36 7.85 34.16
C ILE A 10 68.93 7.80 33.53
N LEU A 11 68.85 7.98 32.20
CA LEU A 11 67.69 8.13 31.30
C LEU A 11 67.33 6.80 30.55
N ILE A 12 66.18 6.74 29.83
CA ILE A 12 65.76 5.77 28.76
C ILE A 12 65.21 4.40 29.27
N LEU A 13 64.09 3.80 28.79
CA LEU A 13 62.93 4.18 27.92
C LEU A 13 61.86 3.03 27.93
N PHE A 14 60.70 3.25 27.31
CA PHE A 14 59.65 2.29 26.85
C PHE A 14 58.36 2.03 27.68
N ILE A 15 57.41 2.95 27.52
CA ILE A 15 56.02 2.77 27.01
C ILE A 15 55.40 1.35 27.05
N LEU A 16 54.28 1.20 27.80
CA LEU A 16 52.93 0.85 27.30
C LEU A 16 51.94 0.65 28.48
N GLY A 17 50.66 1.02 28.31
CA GLY A 17 49.57 0.56 29.20
C GLY A 17 48.91 1.59 30.13
N PHE A 18 48.35 2.68 29.58
CA PHE A 18 47.22 3.37 30.19
C PHE A 18 46.16 3.64 29.11
N SER A 19 45.15 2.77 29.04
CA SER A 19 43.89 3.08 28.36
C SER A 19 43.10 4.07 29.21
N CYS A 20 42.43 5.02 28.58
CA CYS A 20 41.55 5.94 29.29
C CYS A 20 40.41 5.19 29.98
N GLN A 21 40.02 5.67 31.16
CA GLN A 21 38.73 5.32 31.76
C GLN A 21 37.64 6.01 30.93
N ASP A 22 36.67 5.24 30.45
CA ASP A 22 35.34 5.79 30.18
C ASP A 22 34.46 5.60 31.43
N ASN A 23 33.56 6.55 31.66
CA ASN A 23 32.79 6.60 32.91
C ASN A 23 31.65 5.57 32.90
N ASP A 24 31.78 4.52 33.72
CA ASP A 24 30.64 3.71 34.12
C ASP A 24 29.59 4.56 34.83
N LYS A 25 28.40 4.64 34.24
CA LYS A 25 27.27 5.36 34.83
C LYS A 25 26.55 4.47 35.83
N SER A 26 26.83 4.72 37.10
CA SER A 26 25.97 4.48 38.26
C SER A 26 25.43 3.05 38.43
N ASP A 27 26.18 2.26 39.21
CA ASP A 27 25.62 1.09 39.90
C ASP A 27 24.47 1.50 40.82
N VAL A 28 23.25 1.09 40.49
CA VAL A 28 22.18 0.96 41.47
C VAL A 28 22.32 -0.43 42.07
N ILE A 29 22.81 -0.52 43.31
CA ILE A 29 22.92 -1.79 44.02
C ILE A 29 21.50 -2.33 44.28
N ILE A 30 21.08 -3.27 43.44
CA ILE A 30 19.97 -4.17 43.72
C ILE A 30 20.51 -5.27 44.64
N ASP A 31 19.68 -5.78 45.56
CA ASP A 31 19.97 -7.02 46.28
C ASP A 31 19.83 -8.20 45.30
N GLU A 32 20.85 -8.40 44.47
CA GLU A 32 20.99 -9.55 43.58
C GLU A 32 21.06 -10.82 44.44
N GLY A 33 19.90 -11.43 44.68
CA GLY A 33 19.82 -12.69 45.40
C GLY A 33 20.75 -13.74 44.79
N ASN A 34 21.46 -14.49 45.64
CA ASN A 34 22.60 -15.35 45.31
C ASN A 34 22.65 -15.81 43.84
N MET A 35 23.63 -15.31 43.09
CA MET A 35 23.73 -15.55 41.66
C MET A 35 24.16 -16.99 41.35
N LYS A 36 23.39 -17.66 40.49
CA LYS A 36 23.49 -19.09 40.19
C LYS A 36 23.64 -19.34 38.69
N THR A 37 24.69 -20.03 38.28
CA THR A 37 24.81 -20.53 36.90
C THR A 37 23.88 -21.72 36.68
N VAL A 38 22.98 -21.59 35.71
CA VAL A 38 21.96 -22.58 35.33
C VAL A 38 22.15 -22.94 33.85
N THR A 39 22.01 -24.22 33.51
CA THR A 39 22.02 -24.66 32.10
C THR A 39 20.59 -24.74 31.56
N LEU A 40 20.33 -24.14 30.39
CA LEU A 40 19.05 -24.24 29.69
C LEU A 40 19.25 -25.02 28.40
N SER A 41 18.23 -25.79 28.04
CA SER A 41 18.12 -26.38 26.70
C SER A 41 17.16 -25.57 25.84
N LEU A 42 17.46 -25.50 24.55
CA LEU A 42 16.67 -24.89 23.51
C LEU A 42 16.34 -25.95 22.48
N LYS A 43 15.12 -25.90 21.95
CA LYS A 43 14.77 -26.60 20.72
C LYS A 43 14.75 -25.57 19.61
N LEU A 44 15.67 -25.72 18.66
CA LEU A 44 15.80 -24.81 17.54
C LEU A 44 14.58 -25.00 16.63
N PRO A 45 14.03 -23.91 16.06
CA PRO A 45 12.94 -24.03 15.12
C PRO A 45 13.46 -24.83 13.92
N GLY A 46 12.76 -25.94 13.64
CA GLY A 46 13.33 -27.05 12.89
C GLY A 46 13.69 -26.73 11.43
N ASP A 47 14.04 -27.80 10.74
CA ASP A 47 14.43 -27.76 9.34
C ASP A 47 13.22 -27.50 8.44
N MET A 48 13.19 -26.33 7.77
CA MET A 48 12.08 -25.94 6.89
C MET A 48 12.08 -26.75 5.57
N ARG A 49 13.18 -27.41 5.20
CA ARG A 49 13.24 -28.50 4.20
C ARG A 49 14.67 -29.04 4.15
N LYS A 50 14.89 -30.33 4.47
CA LYS A 50 16.15 -31.04 4.19
C LYS A 50 16.34 -31.25 2.69
N ASN A 51 16.81 -30.21 2.02
CA ASN A 51 17.21 -30.21 0.61
C ASN A 51 18.74 -30.20 0.56
N ALA A 52 19.33 -31.36 0.28
CA ALA A 52 20.78 -31.55 0.14
C ALA A 52 21.37 -30.90 -1.14
N SER A 53 20.90 -29.72 -1.53
CA SER A 53 21.42 -28.90 -2.63
C SER A 53 22.41 -27.89 -2.08
N SER A 54 23.67 -27.97 -2.51
CA SER A 54 24.70 -27.00 -2.15
C SER A 54 24.54 -25.71 -2.97
N THR A 55 23.58 -24.88 -2.60
CA THR A 55 23.32 -23.59 -3.26
C THR A 55 24.31 -22.53 -2.78
N THR A 56 24.94 -21.81 -3.72
CA THR A 56 25.83 -20.69 -3.40
C THR A 56 25.09 -19.36 -3.19
N LYS A 57 23.81 -19.27 -3.59
CA LYS A 57 23.05 -18.01 -3.69
C LYS A 57 22.08 -17.71 -2.53
N SER A 58 22.17 -18.48 -1.44
CA SER A 58 21.22 -18.47 -0.33
C SER A 58 21.93 -18.68 1.02
N MET A 59 21.18 -18.54 2.12
CA MET A 59 21.54 -19.11 3.41
C MET A 59 21.49 -20.65 3.32
N THR A 60 22.20 -21.35 4.20
CA THR A 60 22.14 -22.82 4.35
C THR A 60 21.25 -23.25 5.52
N GLU A 61 20.78 -24.49 5.52
CA GLU A 61 19.97 -25.10 6.61
C GLU A 61 20.59 -24.94 8.01
N ALA A 62 21.93 -25.01 8.10
CA ALA A 62 22.65 -24.81 9.36
C ALA A 62 22.60 -23.33 9.79
N GLN A 63 22.84 -22.40 8.86
CA GLN A 63 22.82 -20.95 9.14
C GLN A 63 21.43 -20.43 9.53
N GLU A 64 20.34 -21.05 9.05
CA GLU A 64 18.98 -20.76 9.53
C GLU A 64 18.76 -21.13 11.02
N GLN A 65 19.59 -22.02 11.56
CA GLN A 65 19.52 -22.56 12.93
C GLN A 65 20.65 -22.03 13.82
N ASP A 66 21.64 -21.31 13.27
CA ASP A 66 22.76 -20.75 14.02
C ASP A 66 22.27 -19.80 15.12
N VAL A 67 22.73 -20.06 16.34
CA VAL A 67 22.58 -19.18 17.51
C VAL A 67 23.98 -18.78 17.98
N THR A 68 24.35 -17.52 17.71
CA THR A 68 25.67 -16.97 18.03
C THR A 68 25.65 -16.13 19.30
N THR A 69 24.50 -15.56 19.66
CA THR A 69 24.30 -14.83 20.92
C THR A 69 23.01 -15.24 21.60
N ILE A 70 22.99 -15.15 22.93
CA ILE A 70 21.79 -15.27 23.75
C ILE A 70 21.82 -14.19 24.84
N ASP A 71 20.74 -13.44 24.96
CA ASP A 71 20.46 -12.54 26.10
C ASP A 71 19.19 -13.00 26.81
N VAL A 72 19.20 -12.95 28.15
CA VAL A 72 18.07 -13.35 28.99
C VAL A 72 17.63 -12.15 29.84
N LEU A 73 16.36 -11.75 29.69
CA LEU A 73 15.72 -10.74 30.51
C LEU A 73 14.88 -11.43 31.59
N ALA A 74 15.15 -11.14 32.86
CA ALA A 74 14.45 -11.73 33.98
C ALA A 74 13.37 -10.78 34.52
N PHE A 75 12.13 -11.27 34.54
CA PHE A 75 10.98 -10.56 35.09
C PHE A 75 10.47 -11.29 36.33
N MET A 76 10.55 -10.65 37.51
CA MET A 76 10.10 -11.25 38.77
C MET A 76 8.61 -10.95 39.03
N ASN A 77 7.89 -11.92 39.60
CA ASN A 77 6.52 -11.71 40.07
C ASN A 77 6.50 -10.67 41.20
N ASP A 78 5.68 -9.63 41.09
CA ASP A 78 5.57 -8.58 42.10
C ASP A 78 4.82 -9.03 43.38
N GLY A 79 3.94 -10.03 43.25
CA GLY A 79 3.02 -10.52 44.28
C GLY A 79 1.55 -10.24 43.96
N SER A 80 1.24 -9.45 42.93
CA SER A 80 -0.11 -9.24 42.41
C SER A 80 -0.37 -10.00 41.09
N GLY A 81 0.60 -10.79 40.62
CA GLY A 81 0.52 -11.53 39.37
C GLY A 81 1.14 -10.83 38.15
N ASN A 82 1.71 -9.63 38.33
CA ASN A 82 2.49 -8.98 37.28
C ASN A 82 3.94 -9.49 37.31
N TYR A 83 4.60 -9.45 36.16
CA TYR A 83 6.02 -9.77 36.01
C TYR A 83 6.78 -8.52 35.59
N LEU A 84 7.69 -8.07 36.45
CA LEU A 84 8.37 -6.78 36.33
C LEU A 84 9.87 -6.99 36.11
N TYR A 85 10.47 -6.24 35.19
CA TYR A 85 11.88 -6.37 34.82
C TYR A 85 12.79 -6.13 36.04
N THR A 86 13.71 -7.06 36.28
CA THR A 86 14.64 -7.02 37.41
C THR A 86 16.09 -6.89 36.94
N TYR A 87 16.54 -7.75 36.03
CA TYR A 87 17.92 -7.78 35.53
C TYR A 87 17.99 -8.43 34.14
N LYS A 88 19.15 -8.28 33.49
CA LYS A 88 19.52 -9.02 32.28
C LYS A 88 20.79 -9.84 32.51
N SER A 89 20.93 -10.96 31.80
CA SER A 89 22.07 -11.86 31.90
C SER A 89 22.42 -12.42 30.53
N LYS A 90 23.70 -12.65 30.24
CA LYS A 90 24.15 -13.21 28.96
C LYS A 90 24.21 -14.73 29.00
N GLY A 91 23.84 -15.34 27.88
CA GLY A 91 24.08 -16.75 27.64
C GLY A 91 25.55 -17.00 27.27
N GLU A 92 26.16 -17.98 27.92
CA GLU A 92 27.53 -18.43 27.73
C GLU A 92 27.56 -19.91 27.35
N ASN A 93 28.68 -20.40 26.80
CA ASN A 93 28.88 -21.80 26.44
C ASN A 93 27.75 -22.35 25.53
N ILE A 94 27.33 -21.55 24.56
CA ILE A 94 26.31 -21.92 23.58
C ILE A 94 26.83 -23.11 22.77
N SER A 95 26.06 -24.20 22.72
CA SER A 95 26.40 -25.43 21.99
C SER A 95 25.16 -25.95 21.27
N LEU A 96 25.26 -26.17 19.96
CA LEU A 96 24.17 -26.56 19.08
C LEU A 96 24.44 -27.93 18.46
N ASN A 97 23.42 -28.79 18.38
CA ASN A 97 23.48 -30.14 17.80
C ASN A 97 22.13 -30.48 17.13
N ASP A 98 22.10 -30.57 15.78
CA ASP A 98 20.97 -31.01 14.92
C ASP A 98 19.55 -30.76 15.51
N GLY A 99 19.12 -29.49 15.52
CA GLY A 99 17.79 -29.07 16.01
C GLY A 99 17.68 -28.83 17.52
N GLU A 100 18.71 -29.12 18.31
CA GLU A 100 18.77 -28.80 19.74
C GLU A 100 19.94 -27.86 20.06
N GLY A 101 19.79 -27.08 21.13
CA GLY A 101 20.81 -26.19 21.66
C GLY A 101 20.89 -26.22 23.17
N THR A 102 22.03 -25.86 23.74
CA THR A 102 22.21 -25.67 25.18
C THR A 102 23.05 -24.42 25.43
N PHE A 103 22.81 -23.75 26.55
CA PHE A 103 23.62 -22.63 27.02
C PHE A 103 23.59 -22.56 28.55
N LYS A 104 24.53 -21.81 29.12
CA LYS A 104 24.56 -21.47 30.54
C LYS A 104 24.24 -20.00 30.73
N VAL A 105 23.55 -19.65 31.81
CA VAL A 105 23.24 -18.27 32.17
C VAL A 105 23.28 -18.13 33.67
N THR A 106 23.66 -16.95 34.16
CA THR A 106 23.66 -16.64 35.60
C THR A 106 22.34 -15.98 35.98
N LEU A 107 21.60 -16.58 36.90
CA LEU A 107 20.27 -16.16 37.35
C LEU A 107 20.29 -15.89 38.86
N ALA A 108 19.54 -14.89 39.31
CA ALA A 108 19.39 -14.57 40.72
C ALA A 108 18.42 -15.54 41.42
N GLU A 109 18.82 -16.04 42.59
CA GLU A 109 17.95 -16.82 43.48
C GLU A 109 16.88 -15.92 44.14
N TYR A 110 15.60 -16.21 43.89
CA TYR A 110 14.47 -15.50 44.49
C TYR A 110 13.37 -16.47 44.92
N TYR A 111 12.72 -16.16 46.05
CA TYR A 111 11.58 -16.93 46.57
C TYR A 111 10.28 -16.72 45.75
N LYS A 112 10.23 -15.70 44.89
CA LYS A 112 9.15 -15.44 43.95
C LYS A 112 9.47 -16.06 42.58
N SER A 113 8.44 -16.43 41.83
CA SER A 113 8.61 -16.92 40.46
C SER A 113 9.12 -15.82 39.54
N GLN A 114 9.94 -16.21 38.57
CA GLN A 114 10.45 -15.38 37.49
C GLN A 114 9.93 -15.91 36.14
N VAL A 115 9.67 -15.02 35.19
CA VAL A 115 9.56 -15.35 33.76
C VAL A 115 10.85 -14.87 33.11
N LEU A 116 11.56 -15.78 32.46
CA LEU A 116 12.76 -15.46 31.70
C LEU A 116 12.36 -15.32 30.23
N VAL A 117 12.60 -14.16 29.64
CA VAL A 117 12.52 -13.93 28.20
C VAL A 117 13.89 -14.20 27.61
N ILE A 118 13.97 -15.12 26.67
CA ILE A 118 15.21 -15.59 26.06
C ILE A 118 15.23 -15.11 24.62
N LEU A 119 16.26 -14.32 24.28
CA LEU A 119 16.44 -13.73 22.97
C LEU A 119 17.72 -14.30 22.36
N ALA A 120 17.60 -15.02 21.25
CA ALA A 120 18.73 -15.51 20.48
C ALA A 120 18.99 -14.59 19.29
N ASN A 121 20.27 -14.32 18.98
CA ASN A 121 20.71 -13.47 17.86
C ASN A 121 20.08 -12.05 17.84
N ALA A 122 19.77 -11.48 19.00
CA ALA A 122 19.05 -10.21 19.12
C ALA A 122 19.80 -9.17 20.00
N SER A 123 21.09 -9.38 20.22
CA SER A 123 21.88 -8.60 21.19
C SER A 123 22.02 -7.14 20.79
N ASP A 124 22.16 -6.88 19.48
CA ASP A 124 22.31 -5.54 18.94
C ASP A 124 20.99 -4.77 19.03
N GLU A 125 19.88 -5.41 18.65
CA GLU A 125 18.52 -4.88 18.81
C GLU A 125 18.22 -4.55 20.28
N LEU A 126 18.47 -5.51 21.19
CA LEU A 126 18.29 -5.33 22.63
C LEU A 126 19.15 -4.18 23.19
N SER A 127 20.36 -3.97 22.65
CA SER A 127 21.25 -2.89 23.10
C SER A 127 20.67 -1.48 22.88
N THR A 128 19.74 -1.33 21.92
CA THR A 128 19.06 -0.07 21.63
C THR A 128 17.84 0.19 22.50
N VAL A 129 17.35 -0.83 23.22
CA VAL A 129 16.13 -0.73 24.05
C VAL A 129 16.49 -0.29 25.47
N ASN A 130 15.93 0.83 25.91
CA ASN A 130 15.97 1.23 27.30
C ASN A 130 14.88 0.49 28.09
N ILE A 131 15.28 -0.36 29.04
CA ILE A 131 14.37 -1.09 29.94
C ILE A 131 14.65 -0.63 31.36
N ALA A 132 13.68 0.00 32.01
CA ALA A 132 13.80 0.48 33.37
C ALA A 132 13.46 -0.61 34.39
N LEU A 133 14.08 -0.53 35.58
CA LEU A 133 13.76 -1.41 36.69
C LEU A 133 12.27 -1.30 37.05
N ASN A 134 11.62 -2.45 37.19
CA ASN A 134 10.18 -2.63 37.40
C ASN A 134 9.26 -2.41 36.17
N ASP A 135 9.79 -2.25 34.95
CA ASP A 135 8.94 -2.22 33.75
C ASP A 135 8.17 -3.54 33.58
N ASN A 136 6.86 -3.46 33.29
CA ASN A 136 6.01 -4.63 33.12
C ASN A 136 6.40 -5.40 31.84
N ILE A 137 6.44 -6.73 31.88
CA ILE A 137 6.76 -7.57 30.72
C ILE A 137 5.94 -7.22 29.48
N ASN A 138 4.65 -6.89 29.63
CA ASN A 138 3.77 -6.53 28.52
C ASN A 138 4.08 -5.15 27.91
N SER A 139 4.79 -4.29 28.64
CA SER A 139 5.32 -3.01 28.14
C SER A 139 6.70 -3.17 27.50
N VAL A 140 7.49 -4.15 27.93
CA VAL A 140 8.85 -4.40 27.39
C VAL A 140 8.83 -5.20 26.10
N LEU A 141 8.01 -6.26 25.99
CA LEU A 141 7.99 -7.11 24.78
C LEU A 141 7.71 -6.33 23.48
N PRO A 142 6.82 -5.32 23.43
CA PRO A 142 6.62 -4.49 22.23
C PRO A 142 7.81 -3.56 21.89
N LEU A 143 8.76 -3.33 22.78
CA LEU A 143 9.96 -2.55 22.47
C LEU A 143 10.99 -3.37 21.68
N LEU A 144 10.94 -4.70 21.79
CA LEU A 144 11.86 -5.64 21.14
C LEU A 144 11.50 -5.77 19.65
N THR A 145 12.09 -4.90 18.83
CA THR A 145 11.91 -4.88 17.37
C THR A 145 13.24 -5.04 16.64
N ALA A 146 13.22 -5.69 15.48
CA ALA A 146 14.33 -5.64 14.52
C ALA A 146 13.85 -4.97 13.23
N GLY A 147 14.72 -4.17 12.62
CA GLY A 147 14.47 -3.49 11.36
C GLY A 147 15.48 -3.83 10.27
N SER A 148 15.07 -3.64 9.02
CA SER A 148 15.89 -3.70 7.81
C SER A 148 15.19 -2.93 6.68
N ASP A 149 15.75 -1.78 6.29
CA ASP A 149 15.24 -1.00 5.16
C ASP A 149 15.53 -1.69 3.82
N ALA A 150 16.60 -2.48 3.75
CA ALA A 150 16.85 -3.47 2.70
C ALA A 150 16.17 -4.81 3.02
N GLU A 151 16.12 -5.69 2.02
CA GLU A 151 15.76 -7.10 2.15
C GLU A 151 16.70 -7.80 3.17
N TRP A 152 16.23 -8.86 3.85
CA TRP A 152 17.05 -9.52 4.87
C TRP A 152 18.32 -10.14 4.28
N ASP A 153 19.46 -9.94 4.93
CA ASP A 153 20.75 -10.48 4.50
C ASP A 153 20.83 -12.00 4.69
N ALA A 154 20.38 -12.73 3.67
CA ALA A 154 20.44 -14.19 3.61
C ALA A 154 21.32 -14.70 2.47
N ASN A 155 22.50 -14.07 2.29
CA ASN A 155 23.42 -14.32 1.18
C ASN A 155 22.73 -14.18 -0.21
N ASN A 156 21.76 -13.25 -0.29
CA ASN A 156 20.91 -13.02 -1.46
C ASN A 156 21.76 -12.88 -2.73
N ASN A 157 21.51 -13.75 -3.73
CA ASN A 157 22.26 -13.77 -4.99
C ASN A 157 23.78 -14.00 -4.84
N ASN A 158 24.23 -14.69 -3.79
CA ASN A 158 25.65 -14.89 -3.45
C ASN A 158 26.35 -13.56 -3.14
N SER A 159 25.70 -12.69 -2.35
CA SER A 159 26.28 -11.42 -1.87
C SER A 159 27.43 -11.62 -0.88
N GLY A 160 27.50 -12.78 -0.21
CA GLY A 160 28.39 -13.04 0.91
C GLY A 160 27.98 -12.37 2.23
N ILE A 161 26.88 -11.62 2.25
CA ILE A 161 26.37 -10.92 3.44
C ILE A 161 25.31 -11.77 4.13
N LEU A 162 25.46 -11.96 5.44
CA LEU A 162 24.58 -12.81 6.25
C LEU A 162 24.26 -12.12 7.58
N ARG A 163 22.98 -12.10 7.96
CA ARG A 163 22.51 -11.67 9.28
C ARG A 163 21.77 -12.82 9.96
N ASN A 164 22.26 -13.25 11.12
CA ASN A 164 21.60 -14.26 11.96
C ASN A 164 20.19 -13.80 12.32
N ILE A 165 19.21 -14.71 12.22
CA ILE A 165 17.79 -14.38 12.46
C ILE A 165 17.53 -14.26 13.96
N PRO A 166 17.00 -13.14 14.47
CA PRO A 166 16.57 -13.03 15.86
C PRO A 166 15.44 -14.02 16.17
N MET A 167 15.54 -14.68 17.32
CA MET A 167 14.56 -15.67 17.76
C MET A 167 14.16 -15.43 19.22
N TYR A 168 12.93 -15.80 19.55
CA TYR A 168 12.31 -15.57 20.85
C TYR A 168 11.76 -16.87 21.45
N CYS A 169 11.95 -17.04 22.76
CA CYS A 169 11.08 -17.85 23.59
C CYS A 169 11.00 -17.28 25.01
N LYS A 170 10.13 -17.84 25.86
CA LYS A 170 10.11 -17.52 27.28
C LYS A 170 9.76 -18.73 28.13
N THR A 171 10.12 -18.67 29.41
CA THR A 171 9.76 -19.69 30.38
C THR A 171 8.34 -19.49 30.89
N VAL A 172 7.71 -20.57 31.35
CA VAL A 172 6.63 -20.46 32.35
C VAL A 172 7.16 -19.84 33.64
N PRO A 173 6.31 -19.27 34.51
CA PRO A 173 6.74 -18.78 35.82
C PRO A 173 7.47 -19.84 36.64
N THR A 174 8.74 -19.58 36.97
CA THR A 174 9.67 -20.56 37.53
C THR A 174 10.41 -19.97 38.74
N ILE A 175 10.53 -20.72 39.83
CA ILE A 175 11.32 -20.31 41.00
C ILE A 175 12.78 -20.75 40.80
N ILE A 176 13.72 -19.82 41.00
CA ILE A 176 15.16 -20.08 40.96
C ILE A 176 15.66 -20.25 42.39
N SER A 177 16.27 -21.39 42.67
CA SER A 177 16.73 -21.79 44.01
C SER A 177 18.18 -22.26 43.98
N ASN A 178 18.80 -22.39 45.15
CA ASN A 178 20.16 -22.92 45.29
C ASN A 178 20.38 -24.32 44.72
N THR A 179 19.33 -25.13 44.54
CA THR A 179 19.37 -26.45 43.89
C THR A 179 19.08 -26.41 42.39
N THR A 180 18.62 -25.29 41.84
CA THR A 180 18.38 -25.11 40.41
C THR A 180 19.72 -25.13 39.65
N SER A 181 19.94 -26.18 38.87
CA SER A 181 21.14 -26.38 38.03
C SER A 181 20.82 -26.46 36.54
N THR A 182 19.59 -26.88 36.22
CA THR A 182 19.05 -26.94 34.85
C THR A 182 17.62 -26.40 34.80
N LEU A 183 17.21 -25.89 33.63
CA LEU A 183 15.83 -25.48 33.36
C LEU A 183 15.41 -25.90 31.95
N GLY A 184 14.52 -26.90 31.88
CA GLY A 184 13.65 -27.21 30.74
C GLY A 184 14.30 -27.40 29.37
N THR A 185 13.44 -27.48 28.37
CA THR A 185 13.76 -27.26 26.95
C THR A 185 12.72 -26.29 26.41
N PHE A 186 13.15 -25.22 25.74
CA PHE A 186 12.26 -24.17 25.24
C PHE A 186 12.34 -24.03 23.72
N ASP A 187 11.19 -24.04 23.06
CA ASP A 187 11.08 -23.89 21.61
C ASP A 187 11.37 -22.44 21.19
N LEU A 188 12.48 -22.21 20.48
CA LEU A 188 12.78 -20.92 19.86
C LEU A 188 11.87 -20.70 18.64
N THR A 189 11.37 -19.47 18.50
CA THR A 189 10.54 -19.03 17.37
C THR A 189 11.28 -17.94 16.61
N ARG A 190 11.57 -18.14 15.31
CA ARG A 190 12.14 -17.10 14.43
C ARG A 190 11.18 -15.92 14.33
N MET A 191 11.69 -14.69 14.26
CA MET A 191 10.83 -13.51 14.03
C MET A 191 10.42 -13.32 12.56
N LEU A 192 11.05 -14.02 11.63
CA LEU A 192 10.83 -13.91 10.18
C LEU A 192 10.04 -15.11 9.63
N ALA A 193 9.30 -14.88 8.55
CA ALA A 193 8.78 -15.92 7.66
C ALA A 193 9.80 -16.22 6.54
N ARG A 194 9.76 -17.43 5.96
CA ARG A 194 10.51 -17.80 4.75
C ARG A 194 9.56 -18.04 3.57
N LEU A 195 9.93 -17.55 2.40
CA LEU A 195 9.21 -17.79 1.14
C LEU A 195 10.15 -18.58 0.21
N ASP A 196 9.79 -19.81 -0.13
CA ASP A 196 10.49 -20.62 -1.14
C ASP A 196 9.64 -20.67 -2.42
N ILE A 197 10.26 -20.52 -3.58
CA ILE A 197 9.59 -20.44 -4.88
C ILE A 197 10.26 -21.43 -5.83
N ARG A 198 9.44 -22.27 -6.47
CA ARG A 198 9.90 -23.26 -7.46
C ARG A 198 8.86 -23.46 -8.54
N ALA A 199 9.30 -23.91 -9.71
CA ALA A 199 8.38 -24.43 -10.71
C ALA A 199 8.12 -25.93 -10.46
N LYS A 200 6.97 -26.42 -10.92
CA LYS A 200 6.62 -27.84 -10.91
C LYS A 200 7.55 -28.66 -11.80
N ASP A 201 7.91 -29.85 -11.35
CA ASP A 201 8.66 -30.82 -12.17
C ASP A 201 7.91 -31.13 -13.47
N GLY A 202 8.57 -30.90 -14.61
CA GLY A 202 7.99 -31.16 -15.94
C GLY A 202 7.01 -30.11 -16.43
N ILE A 203 7.02 -28.89 -15.87
CA ILE A 203 6.37 -27.72 -16.47
C ILE A 203 6.93 -27.45 -17.90
N THR A 204 6.07 -27.09 -18.86
CA THR A 204 6.44 -26.93 -20.29
C THR A 204 5.88 -25.66 -20.94
N ASP A 205 5.33 -24.75 -20.13
CA ASP A 205 4.76 -23.46 -20.52
C ASP A 205 5.50 -22.29 -19.82
N PHE A 206 6.38 -22.59 -18.86
CA PHE A 206 7.09 -21.58 -18.08
C PHE A 206 8.47 -22.06 -17.56
N GLN A 207 9.44 -21.15 -17.51
CA GLN A 207 10.70 -21.34 -16.77
C GLN A 207 10.96 -20.16 -15.82
N LEU A 208 11.06 -20.45 -14.51
CA LEU A 208 11.38 -19.46 -13.48
C LEU A 208 12.82 -18.94 -13.65
N VAL A 209 13.00 -17.62 -13.50
CA VAL A 209 14.28 -16.91 -13.63
C VAL A 209 14.60 -16.09 -12.38
N ASN A 210 13.62 -15.35 -11.86
CA ASN A 210 13.79 -14.54 -10.67
C ASN A 210 12.49 -14.32 -9.87
N ALA A 211 12.58 -13.67 -8.72
CA ALA A 211 11.44 -13.16 -7.97
C ALA A 211 11.79 -11.91 -7.14
N CYS A 212 10.78 -11.21 -6.65
CA CYS A 212 10.89 -10.12 -5.68
C CYS A 212 9.64 -10.04 -4.79
N ILE A 213 9.69 -9.23 -3.73
CA ILE A 213 8.58 -9.05 -2.77
C ILE A 213 8.16 -7.58 -2.71
N PHE A 214 6.88 -7.32 -2.91
CA PHE A 214 6.28 -5.98 -2.86
C PHE A 214 5.49 -5.81 -1.57
N ASN A 215 5.35 -4.56 -1.10
CA ASN A 215 4.65 -4.21 0.14
C ASN A 215 5.17 -4.95 1.41
N ARG A 216 6.44 -5.35 1.45
CA ARG A 216 7.03 -5.91 2.69
C ARG A 216 7.09 -4.85 3.78
N LYS A 217 7.05 -5.27 5.05
CA LYS A 217 7.35 -4.38 6.18
C LYS A 217 8.88 -4.25 6.34
N ASN A 218 9.36 -3.09 6.79
CA ASN A 218 10.79 -2.88 7.09
C ASN A 218 11.16 -3.25 8.54
N ARG A 219 10.20 -3.65 9.39
CA ARG A 219 10.45 -4.11 10.76
C ARG A 219 9.37 -5.05 11.27
N GLY A 220 9.70 -5.79 12.33
CA GLY A 220 8.77 -6.65 13.07
C GLY A 220 9.14 -6.76 14.54
N TYR A 221 8.20 -7.24 15.36
CA TYR A 221 8.46 -7.59 16.76
C TYR A 221 9.25 -8.90 16.86
N ILE A 222 10.28 -8.95 17.70
CA ILE A 222 11.06 -10.17 17.98
C ILE A 222 10.19 -11.14 18.79
N ALA A 223 9.53 -10.64 19.83
CA ALA A 223 8.58 -11.38 20.65
C ALA A 223 7.20 -11.49 19.98
N TYR A 224 6.48 -12.60 20.23
CA TYR A 224 5.07 -12.75 19.88
C TYR A 224 4.17 -12.46 21.09
N LYS A 225 2.88 -12.19 20.84
CA LYS A 225 1.86 -12.06 21.89
C LYS A 225 1.28 -13.44 22.22
N ASP A 226 1.18 -13.77 23.51
CA ASP A 226 0.75 -15.10 23.99
C ASP A 226 -0.61 -15.54 23.42
N TYR A 227 -1.55 -14.60 23.24
CA TYR A 227 -2.88 -14.89 22.74
C TYR A 227 -2.95 -15.11 21.21
N TYR A 228 -1.84 -14.91 20.50
CA TYR A 228 -1.67 -15.35 19.10
C TYR A 228 -0.97 -16.70 18.98
N TRP A 229 -0.50 -17.27 20.09
CA TRP A 229 0.17 -18.58 20.14
C TRP A 229 -0.84 -19.69 20.46
N ASP A 230 -1.00 -20.67 19.56
CA ASP A 230 -1.96 -21.78 19.73
C ASP A 230 -1.45 -22.94 20.60
N GLY A 231 -0.24 -22.79 21.18
CA GLY A 231 0.51 -23.86 21.85
C GLY A 231 1.61 -24.46 20.96
N THR A 232 1.56 -24.24 19.65
CA THR A 232 2.50 -24.81 18.65
C THR A 232 3.07 -23.79 17.68
N LYS A 233 2.32 -22.73 17.35
CA LYS A 233 2.73 -21.67 16.40
C LYS A 233 2.00 -20.34 16.68
N VAL A 234 2.51 -19.28 16.06
CA VAL A 234 1.77 -18.03 15.89
C VAL A 234 0.66 -18.23 14.85
N THR A 235 -0.51 -17.63 15.08
CA THR A 235 -1.73 -17.80 14.25
C THR A 235 -2.27 -16.51 13.65
N MET A 236 -1.74 -15.36 14.05
CA MET A 236 -2.10 -14.02 13.56
C MET A 236 -0.86 -13.13 13.52
N ALA A 237 -0.74 -12.26 12.51
CA ALA A 237 0.39 -11.36 12.35
C ALA A 237 0.35 -10.17 13.33
N ASP A 238 1.50 -9.85 13.92
CA ASP A 238 1.68 -8.68 14.79
C ASP A 238 2.75 -7.75 14.22
N VAL A 239 2.31 -6.59 13.74
CA VAL A 239 3.14 -5.63 13.00
C VAL A 239 3.27 -4.34 13.83
N PRO A 240 4.49 -3.81 14.04
CA PRO A 240 4.69 -2.53 14.72
C PRO A 240 3.92 -1.39 14.05
N GLU A 241 3.33 -0.49 14.84
CA GLU A 241 2.54 0.64 14.33
C GLU A 241 3.36 1.61 13.47
N ASP A 242 4.66 1.72 13.74
CA ASP A 242 5.63 2.52 12.99
C ASP A 242 6.36 1.74 11.87
N ALA A 243 5.89 0.53 11.54
CA ALA A 243 6.46 -0.27 10.45
C ALA A 243 6.15 0.33 9.07
N ILE A 244 7.20 0.75 8.37
CA ILE A 244 7.09 1.29 7.01
C ILE A 244 6.84 0.14 6.04
N THR A 245 5.99 0.40 5.03
CA THR A 245 5.69 -0.54 3.94
C THR A 245 6.55 -0.19 2.74
N THR A 246 7.50 -1.05 2.41
CA THR A 246 8.37 -0.92 1.25
C THR A 246 7.62 -1.40 0.01
N LYS A 247 7.10 -0.46 -0.79
CA LYS A 247 6.25 -0.77 -1.95
C LYS A 247 7.01 -1.47 -3.08
N LEU A 248 8.17 -0.93 -3.46
CA LEU A 248 9.03 -1.42 -4.54
C LEU A 248 10.17 -2.26 -3.97
N ASN A 249 10.54 -3.36 -4.63
CA ASN A 249 11.70 -4.15 -4.23
C ASN A 249 12.98 -3.68 -4.92
N ASN A 250 14.11 -3.71 -4.22
CA ASN A 250 15.40 -3.30 -4.76
C ASN A 250 16.24 -4.49 -5.24
N ILE A 251 15.89 -5.71 -4.83
CA ILE A 251 16.54 -6.97 -5.21
C ILE A 251 15.61 -7.83 -6.05
N LEU A 252 16.15 -8.36 -7.17
CA LEU A 252 15.59 -9.51 -7.88
C LEU A 252 16.36 -10.76 -7.46
N TYR A 253 15.73 -11.62 -6.65
CA TYR A 253 16.27 -12.91 -6.25
C TYR A 253 16.34 -13.81 -7.49
N SER A 254 17.55 -14.24 -7.88
CA SER A 254 17.78 -15.05 -9.07
C SER A 254 17.77 -16.54 -8.71
N THR A 255 17.24 -17.39 -9.59
CA THR A 255 17.20 -18.84 -9.33
C THR A 255 18.59 -19.47 -9.17
N ASP A 256 18.63 -20.61 -8.50
CA ASP A 256 19.73 -21.57 -8.52
C ASP A 256 19.82 -22.31 -9.89
N ALA A 257 20.69 -23.33 -9.96
CA ALA A 257 20.85 -24.17 -11.15
C ALA A 257 19.66 -25.12 -11.42
N SER A 258 18.72 -25.24 -10.47
CA SER A 258 17.53 -26.07 -10.53
C SER A 258 16.27 -25.25 -10.89
N HIS A 259 16.43 -23.96 -11.23
CA HIS A 259 15.35 -23.00 -11.44
C HIS A 259 14.45 -22.78 -10.20
N GLN A 260 15.04 -22.78 -9.01
CA GLN A 260 14.36 -22.54 -7.73
C GLN A 260 14.98 -21.35 -6.98
N ILE A 261 14.19 -20.73 -6.10
CA ILE A 261 14.62 -19.70 -5.15
C ILE A 261 14.21 -20.21 -3.77
N THR A 262 15.17 -20.76 -3.04
CA THR A 262 14.95 -21.34 -1.71
C THR A 262 15.93 -20.75 -0.71
N GLN A 263 15.54 -20.57 0.55
CA GLN A 263 16.43 -20.08 1.62
C GLN A 263 17.03 -18.68 1.35
N SER A 264 16.41 -17.88 0.48
CA SER A 264 16.86 -16.51 0.14
C SER A 264 15.85 -15.41 0.55
N ILE A 265 14.55 -15.70 0.59
CA ILE A 265 13.52 -14.68 0.83
C ILE A 265 12.99 -14.81 2.25
N TYR A 266 13.40 -13.90 3.12
CA TYR A 266 12.89 -13.77 4.49
C TYR A 266 12.26 -12.40 4.68
N THR A 267 11.12 -12.37 5.35
CA THR A 267 10.36 -11.14 5.60
C THR A 267 9.80 -11.12 7.01
N PHE A 268 9.60 -9.93 7.55
CA PHE A 268 8.82 -9.73 8.77
C PHE A 268 7.35 -10.09 8.54
N GLU A 269 6.60 -10.21 9.64
CA GLU A 269 5.16 -10.42 9.57
C GLU A 269 4.45 -9.30 8.82
N ALA A 270 3.36 -9.66 8.13
CA ALA A 270 2.47 -8.74 7.47
C ALA A 270 1.03 -9.19 7.69
N LYS A 271 0.15 -8.26 8.02
CA LYS A 271 -1.29 -8.52 8.06
C LYS A 271 -1.80 -8.70 6.64
N GLY A 272 -2.72 -9.64 6.46
CA GLY A 272 -3.52 -9.78 5.26
C GLY A 272 -4.29 -8.50 4.94
N ALA A 273 -4.60 -8.29 3.66
CA ALA A 273 -5.30 -7.10 3.18
C ALA A 273 -6.51 -7.48 2.32
N GLU A 274 -7.55 -6.65 2.39
CA GLU A 274 -8.75 -6.80 1.56
C GLU A 274 -8.58 -6.16 0.18
N SER A 275 -7.65 -5.19 0.06
CA SER A 275 -7.27 -4.58 -1.21
C SER A 275 -5.98 -5.21 -1.74
N ARG A 276 -6.00 -5.68 -2.99
CA ARG A 276 -4.82 -6.25 -3.66
C ARG A 276 -3.61 -5.30 -3.64
N GLY A 277 -3.79 -4.01 -3.91
CA GLY A 277 -2.71 -3.01 -3.86
C GLY A 277 -2.07 -2.78 -2.47
N GLU A 278 -2.66 -3.29 -1.39
CA GLU A 278 -2.18 -3.12 0.00
C GLU A 278 -1.52 -4.38 0.57
N ALA A 279 -1.79 -5.54 -0.01
CA ALA A 279 -1.20 -6.81 0.41
C ALA A 279 0.30 -6.88 0.14
N THR A 280 1.05 -7.57 1.02
CA THR A 280 2.40 -8.06 0.70
C THR A 280 2.30 -9.16 -0.35
N ALA A 281 3.00 -8.99 -1.47
CA ALA A 281 2.86 -9.84 -2.65
C ALA A 281 4.22 -10.34 -3.14
N ILE A 282 4.24 -11.56 -3.66
CA ILE A 282 5.40 -12.15 -4.32
C ILE A 282 5.25 -11.92 -5.82
N ILE A 283 6.26 -11.35 -6.46
CA ILE A 283 6.30 -11.19 -7.91
C ILE A 283 7.36 -12.15 -8.47
N VAL A 284 6.97 -13.04 -9.38
CA VAL A 284 7.86 -14.01 -10.03
C VAL A 284 8.09 -13.62 -11.48
N GLY A 285 9.36 -13.69 -11.92
CA GLY A 285 9.77 -13.43 -13.29
C GLY A 285 10.26 -14.70 -13.97
N GLY A 286 9.79 -14.96 -15.19
CA GLY A 286 10.25 -16.09 -15.99
C GLY A 286 9.91 -16.01 -17.47
N TYR A 287 10.39 -17.00 -18.22
CA TYR A 287 10.09 -17.14 -19.65
C TYR A 287 8.75 -17.85 -19.82
N TYR A 288 7.77 -17.16 -20.41
CA TYR A 288 6.51 -17.74 -20.88
C TYR A 288 6.70 -18.48 -22.21
N ASP A 289 5.90 -19.52 -22.48
CA ASP A 289 5.99 -20.38 -23.66
C ASP A 289 7.41 -20.99 -23.82
N TYR A 290 8.02 -21.40 -22.71
CA TYR A 290 9.34 -22.01 -22.69
C TYR A 290 9.27 -23.48 -23.15
N PRO A 291 10.10 -23.95 -24.10
CA PRO A 291 11.34 -23.33 -24.59
C PRO A 291 11.22 -22.54 -25.90
N ALA A 292 10.01 -22.36 -26.46
CA ALA A 292 9.82 -21.63 -27.71
C ALA A 292 10.21 -20.14 -27.58
N ASN A 293 9.97 -19.55 -26.40
CA ASN A 293 10.50 -18.27 -25.97
C ASN A 293 11.42 -18.45 -24.75
N SER A 294 12.62 -17.87 -24.83
CA SER A 294 13.67 -17.92 -23.80
C SER A 294 14.50 -16.63 -23.74
N SER A 295 13.98 -15.54 -24.32
CA SER A 295 14.69 -14.25 -24.45
C SER A 295 13.99 -13.07 -23.75
N LYS A 296 12.70 -13.19 -23.45
CA LYS A 296 11.92 -12.15 -22.74
C LYS A 296 11.40 -12.68 -21.41
N VAL A 297 11.92 -12.13 -20.30
CA VAL A 297 11.37 -12.37 -18.95
C VAL A 297 10.06 -11.59 -18.80
N THR A 298 9.06 -12.25 -18.23
CA THR A 298 7.71 -11.71 -17.98
C THR A 298 7.34 -11.96 -16.52
N TYR A 299 6.53 -11.08 -15.93
CA TYR A 299 6.28 -11.04 -14.49
C TYR A 299 4.83 -11.33 -14.11
N TYR A 300 4.66 -12.04 -13.00
CA TYR A 300 3.37 -12.50 -12.47
C TYR A 300 3.31 -12.29 -10.96
N ARG A 301 2.12 -11.98 -10.44
CA ARG A 301 1.91 -11.77 -9.01
C ARG A 301 1.27 -12.99 -8.35
N ILE A 302 1.81 -13.36 -7.20
CA ILE A 302 1.34 -14.40 -6.30
C ILE A 302 1.04 -13.75 -4.95
N ASP A 303 -0.19 -13.89 -4.48
CA ASP A 303 -0.61 -13.48 -3.14
C ASP A 303 -0.67 -14.71 -2.21
N ILE A 304 -0.32 -14.52 -0.95
CA ILE A 304 -0.56 -15.55 0.09
C ILE A 304 -2.07 -15.56 0.36
N PRO A 305 -2.80 -16.69 0.24
CA PRO A 305 -4.24 -16.70 0.42
C PRO A 305 -4.66 -16.61 1.89
N LYS A 306 -5.78 -15.93 2.18
CA LYS A 306 -6.40 -15.93 3.51
C LYS A 306 -7.08 -17.28 3.77
N THR A 307 -6.90 -17.85 4.96
CA THR A 307 -7.39 -19.19 5.31
C THR A 307 -8.92 -19.35 5.25
N SER A 308 -9.66 -18.23 5.28
CA SER A 308 -11.13 -18.20 5.21
C SER A 308 -11.71 -17.76 3.86
N SER A 309 -10.88 -17.29 2.91
CA SER A 309 -11.32 -16.81 1.58
C SER A 309 -10.10 -16.64 0.67
N THR A 310 -10.20 -17.09 -0.57
CA THR A 310 -9.18 -16.90 -1.61
C THR A 310 -9.20 -15.50 -2.23
N ASP A 311 -10.21 -14.67 -1.90
CA ASP A 311 -10.42 -13.34 -2.49
C ASP A 311 -9.57 -12.25 -1.82
N PHE A 312 -8.95 -12.59 -0.68
CA PHE A 312 -8.14 -11.69 0.15
C PHE A 312 -6.78 -12.29 0.45
N SER A 313 -5.77 -11.44 0.55
CA SER A 313 -4.44 -11.88 0.99
C SER A 313 -4.46 -12.19 2.48
N GLY A 314 -3.84 -13.29 2.86
CA GLY A 314 -3.69 -13.77 4.23
C GLY A 314 -2.50 -13.16 4.95
N ASP A 315 -2.41 -13.44 6.24
CA ASP A 315 -1.27 -13.03 7.06
C ASP A 315 0.02 -13.77 6.64
N ILE A 316 1.12 -13.02 6.58
CA ILE A 316 2.48 -13.57 6.62
C ILE A 316 2.88 -13.68 8.09
N LEU A 317 3.08 -14.91 8.55
CA LEU A 317 3.32 -15.26 9.96
C LEU A 317 4.78 -15.67 10.19
N ARG A 318 5.34 -15.25 11.33
CA ARG A 318 6.72 -15.58 11.70
C ARG A 318 6.91 -17.08 11.86
N ASN A 319 8.13 -17.55 11.65
CA ASN A 319 8.54 -18.95 11.80
C ASN A 319 7.73 -19.94 10.93
N HIS A 320 7.09 -19.46 9.86
CA HIS A 320 6.44 -20.27 8.84
C HIS A 320 7.27 -20.31 7.56
N LEU A 321 7.24 -21.47 6.88
CA LEU A 321 7.60 -21.59 5.47
C LEU A 321 6.34 -21.49 4.62
N TYR A 322 6.38 -20.66 3.58
CA TYR A 322 5.44 -20.69 2.47
C TYR A 322 6.16 -21.30 1.27
N ASP A 323 5.87 -22.57 0.95
CA ASP A 323 6.36 -23.23 -0.27
C ASP A 323 5.42 -22.93 -1.44
N ILE A 324 5.94 -22.21 -2.43
CA ILE A 324 5.20 -21.71 -3.59
C ILE A 324 5.65 -22.51 -4.81
N GLU A 325 4.82 -23.48 -5.24
CA GLU A 325 5.05 -24.27 -6.46
C GLU A 325 4.19 -23.73 -7.61
N ILE A 326 4.84 -23.16 -8.63
CA ILE A 326 4.21 -22.70 -9.87
C ILE A 326 3.80 -23.91 -10.70
N GLN A 327 2.49 -24.03 -10.97
CA GLN A 327 1.87 -25.17 -11.65
C GLN A 327 1.82 -24.99 -13.17
N SER A 328 1.48 -23.78 -13.64
CA SER A 328 1.29 -23.42 -15.04
C SER A 328 1.12 -21.90 -15.22
N VAL A 329 1.31 -21.42 -16.44
CA VAL A 329 1.13 -20.03 -16.86
C VAL A 329 0.28 -19.98 -18.12
N ALA A 330 -0.86 -19.28 -18.07
CA ALA A 330 -1.85 -19.31 -19.14
C ALA A 330 -1.56 -18.33 -20.30
N ASP A 331 -1.01 -17.16 -19.97
CA ASP A 331 -0.82 -16.04 -20.89
C ASP A 331 0.52 -15.33 -20.60
N GLU A 332 0.99 -14.50 -21.53
CA GLU A 332 2.22 -13.71 -21.34
C GLU A 332 2.06 -12.68 -20.20
N GLY A 333 3.06 -12.62 -19.32
CA GLY A 333 3.05 -11.75 -18.14
C GLY A 333 3.49 -10.31 -18.39
N ALA A 334 3.57 -9.52 -17.30
CA ALA A 334 3.91 -8.11 -17.39
C ALA A 334 5.36 -7.92 -17.84
N GLU A 335 5.64 -6.76 -18.44
CA GLU A 335 7.00 -6.38 -18.82
C GLU A 335 7.88 -6.00 -17.61
N THR A 336 7.27 -5.60 -16.48
CA THR A 336 8.00 -5.22 -15.25
C THR A 336 7.34 -5.80 -13.99
N PRO A 337 8.08 -5.92 -12.87
CA PRO A 337 7.53 -6.37 -11.59
C PRO A 337 6.41 -5.46 -11.05
N GLU A 338 6.52 -4.14 -11.26
CA GLU A 338 5.54 -3.14 -10.84
C GLU A 338 4.22 -3.34 -11.59
N ASN A 339 4.30 -3.52 -12.91
CA ASN A 339 3.12 -3.79 -13.74
C ASN A 339 2.46 -5.13 -13.39
N ALA A 340 3.23 -6.14 -12.94
CA ALA A 340 2.66 -7.38 -12.40
C ALA A 340 2.02 -7.19 -11.02
N PHE A 341 2.59 -6.31 -10.18
CA PHE A 341 2.06 -6.00 -8.86
C PHE A 341 0.72 -5.27 -8.95
N ASP A 342 0.63 -4.25 -9.81
CA ASP A 342 -0.58 -3.44 -10.02
C ASP A 342 -1.61 -4.15 -10.90
N GLY A 343 -1.19 -4.86 -11.96
CA GLY A 343 -2.06 -5.50 -12.96
C GLY A 343 -2.53 -6.92 -12.63
N GLU A 344 -3.63 -7.37 -13.26
CA GLU A 344 -4.33 -8.65 -12.95
C GLU A 344 -3.82 -9.87 -13.73
N ILE A 345 -2.50 -9.97 -13.91
CA ILE A 345 -1.87 -11.05 -14.68
C ILE A 345 -1.82 -12.34 -13.86
N LYS A 346 -2.26 -13.45 -14.48
CA LYS A 346 -2.59 -14.70 -13.80
C LYS A 346 -1.46 -15.71 -13.86
N ILE A 347 -1.15 -16.32 -12.72
CA ILE A 347 -0.31 -17.51 -12.59
C ILE A 347 -0.99 -18.51 -11.66
N THR A 348 -0.90 -19.80 -11.97
CA THR A 348 -1.41 -20.84 -11.07
C THR A 348 -0.26 -21.32 -10.20
N ALA A 349 -0.35 -21.08 -8.88
CA ALA A 349 0.62 -21.58 -7.92
C ALA A 349 -0.07 -22.17 -6.69
N THR A 350 0.49 -23.25 -6.16
CA THR A 350 0.07 -23.81 -4.87
C THR A 350 0.96 -23.24 -3.77
N VAL A 351 0.36 -22.55 -2.81
CA VAL A 351 1.04 -22.03 -1.61
C VAL A 351 0.77 -22.99 -0.45
N THR A 352 1.80 -23.71 0.00
CA THR A 352 1.69 -24.62 1.16
C THR A 352 2.33 -23.98 2.39
N PRO A 353 1.54 -23.48 3.36
CA PRO A 353 2.07 -22.96 4.62
C PRO A 353 2.46 -24.13 5.54
N TRP A 354 3.76 -24.37 5.72
CA TRP A 354 4.27 -25.41 6.60
C TRP A 354 4.56 -24.86 8.00
N ASN A 355 3.84 -25.38 9.00
CA ASN A 355 4.22 -25.24 10.41
C ASN A 355 5.20 -26.35 10.81
N LEU A 356 6.38 -25.96 11.30
CA LEU A 356 7.39 -26.91 11.78
C LEU A 356 7.12 -27.49 13.17
N ALA A 357 6.14 -26.96 13.91
CA ALA A 357 5.50 -27.73 14.98
C ALA A 357 4.50 -28.75 14.39
N LYS A 358 5.05 -29.71 13.61
CA LYS A 358 4.43 -30.94 13.07
C LYS A 358 2.91 -30.88 12.82
N GLN A 359 2.50 -30.32 11.67
CA GLN A 359 1.26 -30.76 10.99
C GLN A 359 1.21 -30.32 9.52
N ASN A 360 0.78 -31.22 8.65
CA ASN A 360 0.54 -30.95 7.23
C ASN A 360 -0.89 -30.41 7.05
N VAL A 361 -1.07 -29.40 6.18
CA VAL A 361 -2.37 -28.98 5.68
C VAL A 361 -2.38 -29.20 4.17
N ILE A 362 -3.36 -29.97 3.68
CA ILE A 362 -3.61 -30.19 2.25
C ILE A 362 -4.85 -29.37 1.89
N PHE A 363 -4.78 -28.61 0.79
CA PHE A 363 -5.96 -27.99 0.17
C PHE A 363 -6.35 -28.79 -1.07
N GLU A 364 -7.56 -29.34 -1.08
CA GLU A 364 -8.18 -29.94 -2.27
C GLU A 364 -9.18 -28.96 -2.90
N GLY A 365 -9.02 -28.68 -4.20
CA GLY A 365 -9.91 -27.79 -4.95
C GLY A 365 -9.71 -27.96 -6.45
N GLN A 366 -10.53 -28.80 -7.09
CA GLN A 366 -10.35 -29.24 -8.48
C GLN A 366 -10.98 -28.31 -9.54
N TYR A 367 -11.73 -27.28 -9.11
CA TYR A 367 -12.54 -26.43 -9.98
C TYR A 367 -12.17 -24.95 -9.85
N ASN A 368 -12.32 -24.19 -10.93
CA ASN A 368 -12.03 -22.76 -10.98
C ASN A 368 -13.25 -21.94 -11.40
N LEU A 369 -13.25 -20.66 -11.04
CA LEU A 369 -14.13 -19.61 -11.57
C LEU A 369 -13.22 -18.45 -11.97
N ILE A 370 -13.27 -18.06 -13.24
CA ILE A 370 -12.32 -17.13 -13.86
C ILE A 370 -13.13 -16.00 -14.49
N LEU A 371 -12.83 -14.76 -14.12
CA LEU A 371 -13.39 -13.55 -14.74
C LEU A 371 -12.27 -12.81 -15.49
N ASN A 372 -12.61 -12.10 -16.56
CA ASN A 372 -11.68 -11.18 -17.24
C ASN A 372 -11.64 -9.76 -16.63
N LYS A 373 -12.59 -9.42 -15.74
CA LYS A 373 -12.64 -8.16 -15.00
C LYS A 373 -13.08 -8.38 -13.55
N ALA A 374 -12.23 -8.00 -12.60
CA ALA A 374 -12.54 -7.97 -11.16
C ALA A 374 -13.46 -6.81 -10.76
N SER A 375 -13.21 -5.65 -11.36
CA SER A 375 -13.99 -4.43 -11.18
C SER A 375 -14.11 -3.67 -12.49
N ILE A 376 -15.06 -2.75 -12.55
CA ILE A 376 -15.28 -1.92 -13.73
C ILE A 376 -15.60 -0.49 -13.29
N ASP A 377 -14.65 0.42 -13.52
CA ASP A 377 -14.81 1.86 -13.35
C ASP A 377 -15.07 2.51 -14.71
N PHE A 378 -16.10 3.35 -14.79
CA PHE A 378 -16.52 4.04 -16.00
C PHE A 378 -16.33 5.55 -15.89
N LYS A 379 -15.89 6.20 -16.98
CA LYS A 379 -16.02 7.64 -17.14
C LYS A 379 -17.37 7.95 -17.76
N ASN A 380 -18.19 8.73 -17.06
CA ASN A 380 -19.53 9.17 -17.48
C ASN A 380 -20.51 8.04 -17.87
N HIS A 381 -20.43 7.44 -19.06
CA HIS A 381 -21.37 6.42 -19.57
C HIS A 381 -20.66 5.35 -20.41
N ILE A 382 -21.24 4.14 -20.45
CA ILE A 382 -20.81 3.02 -21.30
C ILE A 382 -21.99 2.20 -21.85
N GLU A 383 -21.88 1.85 -23.13
CA GLU A 383 -22.71 0.84 -23.77
C GLU A 383 -21.92 -0.47 -23.92
N ASP A 384 -22.58 -1.59 -23.59
CA ASP A 384 -22.21 -2.95 -23.98
C ASP A 384 -20.77 -3.39 -23.62
N GLN A 385 -20.28 -2.99 -22.43
CA GLN A 385 -19.01 -3.45 -21.91
C GLN A 385 -19.04 -4.96 -21.67
N GLU A 386 -18.37 -5.73 -22.53
CA GLU A 386 -18.23 -7.18 -22.34
C GLU A 386 -17.43 -7.52 -21.07
N ILE A 387 -17.95 -8.48 -20.31
CA ILE A 387 -17.22 -9.31 -19.36
C ILE A 387 -17.28 -10.77 -19.81
N GLU A 388 -16.17 -11.47 -19.61
CA GLU A 388 -16.03 -12.89 -19.90
C GLU A 388 -15.78 -13.63 -18.60
N ILE A 389 -16.59 -14.67 -18.37
CA ILE A 389 -16.58 -15.50 -17.18
C ILE A 389 -16.51 -16.95 -17.67
N SER A 390 -15.56 -17.72 -17.15
CA SER A 390 -15.46 -19.16 -17.42
C SER A 390 -15.32 -19.94 -16.12
N THR A 391 -15.68 -21.22 -16.13
CA THR A 391 -15.56 -22.10 -14.96
C THR A 391 -15.37 -23.53 -15.41
N THR A 392 -14.55 -24.30 -14.69
CA THR A 392 -14.51 -25.76 -14.81
C THR A 392 -15.52 -26.46 -13.90
N HIS A 393 -16.27 -25.73 -13.09
CA HIS A 393 -17.27 -26.30 -12.19
C HIS A 393 -18.52 -26.77 -12.96
N PRO A 394 -19.00 -28.02 -12.75
CA PRO A 394 -20.06 -28.62 -13.56
C PRO A 394 -21.46 -27.96 -13.42
N SER A 395 -21.65 -27.04 -12.47
CA SER A 395 -22.89 -26.24 -12.36
C SER A 395 -23.02 -25.15 -13.42
N GLY A 396 -21.92 -24.79 -14.10
CA GLY A 396 -21.85 -23.57 -14.89
C GLY A 396 -21.92 -22.30 -14.02
N ILE A 397 -22.15 -21.17 -14.70
CA ILE A 397 -22.11 -19.80 -14.14
C ILE A 397 -23.54 -19.32 -13.89
N SER A 398 -23.74 -18.65 -12.77
CA SER A 398 -24.96 -17.91 -12.42
C SER A 398 -24.61 -16.50 -11.95
N ILE A 399 -25.51 -15.54 -12.17
CA ILE A 399 -25.33 -14.15 -11.75
C ILE A 399 -26.53 -13.73 -10.90
N SER A 400 -26.23 -13.11 -9.76
CA SER A 400 -27.22 -12.56 -8.83
C SER A 400 -27.76 -11.20 -9.32
N PRO A 401 -28.94 -10.76 -8.85
CA PRO A 401 -29.42 -9.40 -9.08
C PRO A 401 -28.41 -8.33 -8.67
N ILE A 402 -28.39 -7.20 -9.38
CA ILE A 402 -27.51 -6.07 -9.08
C ILE A 402 -27.82 -5.54 -7.68
N THR A 403 -26.79 -5.43 -6.85
CA THR A 403 -26.87 -4.82 -5.52
C THR A 403 -26.29 -3.41 -5.60
N TYR A 404 -27.11 -2.39 -5.39
CA TYR A 404 -26.66 -1.00 -5.34
C TYR A 404 -26.10 -0.69 -3.96
N ILE A 405 -24.93 -0.04 -3.90
CA ILE A 405 -24.29 0.37 -2.63
C ILE A 405 -24.98 1.63 -2.10
N ASP A 406 -25.36 2.52 -2.99
CA ASP A 406 -26.08 3.75 -2.69
C ASP A 406 -27.59 3.50 -2.78
N GLU A 407 -28.28 3.33 -1.64
CA GLU A 407 -29.70 2.93 -1.58
C GLU A 407 -30.65 3.84 -2.38
N ASN A 408 -30.26 5.11 -2.59
CA ASN A 408 -31.03 6.10 -3.35
C ASN A 408 -30.68 6.16 -4.85
N MET A 409 -29.64 5.46 -5.31
CA MET A 409 -29.19 5.48 -6.71
C MET A 409 -29.27 4.07 -7.30
N THR A 410 -30.49 3.66 -7.66
CA THR A 410 -30.81 2.34 -8.22
C THR A 410 -31.25 2.43 -9.68
N GLY A 411 -31.19 1.32 -10.41
CA GLY A 411 -31.72 1.21 -11.78
C GLY A 411 -30.87 1.87 -12.88
N TRP A 412 -29.64 2.31 -12.58
CA TRP A 412 -28.71 2.91 -13.55
C TRP A 412 -27.80 1.91 -14.26
N LEU A 413 -27.76 0.65 -13.79
CA LEU A 413 -26.90 -0.40 -14.31
C LEU A 413 -27.72 -1.56 -14.85
N GLU A 414 -27.34 -2.05 -16.02
CA GLU A 414 -27.89 -3.26 -16.64
C GLU A 414 -26.81 -4.32 -16.82
N ILE A 415 -27.20 -5.59 -16.70
CA ILE A 415 -26.39 -6.75 -17.10
C ILE A 415 -27.24 -7.72 -17.92
N ALA A 416 -26.72 -8.14 -19.06
CA ALA A 416 -27.38 -9.10 -19.95
C ALA A 416 -26.39 -10.17 -20.43
N GLN A 417 -26.84 -11.42 -20.53
CA GLN A 417 -26.01 -12.51 -21.05
C GLN A 417 -25.94 -12.45 -22.58
N LEU A 418 -24.72 -12.44 -23.13
CA LEU A 418 -24.45 -12.50 -24.57
C LEU A 418 -24.22 -13.94 -25.05
N SER A 419 -23.52 -14.76 -24.25
CA SER A 419 -23.25 -16.17 -24.53
C SER A 419 -23.02 -16.96 -23.24
N ALA A 420 -22.77 -18.27 -23.34
CA ALA A 420 -22.53 -19.14 -22.17
C ALA A 420 -21.44 -18.59 -21.22
N ASN A 421 -20.42 -17.92 -21.76
CA ASN A 421 -19.29 -17.38 -21.01
C ASN A 421 -19.17 -15.85 -21.11
N LYS A 422 -20.11 -15.14 -21.74
CA LYS A 422 -20.04 -13.67 -21.92
C LYS A 422 -21.32 -12.96 -21.47
N TRP A 423 -21.14 -11.85 -20.78
CA TRP A 423 -22.17 -10.90 -20.42
C TRP A 423 -21.76 -9.52 -20.88
N LYS A 424 -22.74 -8.66 -21.13
CA LYS A 424 -22.51 -7.22 -21.25
C LYS A 424 -23.02 -6.50 -20.01
N ILE A 425 -22.30 -5.45 -19.64
CA ILE A 425 -22.72 -4.47 -18.65
C ILE A 425 -22.88 -3.13 -19.38
N SER A 426 -23.99 -2.45 -19.13
CA SER A 426 -24.30 -1.14 -19.71
C SER A 426 -24.81 -0.21 -18.60
N THR A 427 -24.50 1.08 -18.71
CA THR A 427 -25.14 2.12 -17.89
C THR A 427 -26.33 2.67 -18.64
N ASN A 428 -27.44 2.97 -17.96
CA ASN A 428 -28.66 3.44 -18.63
C ASN A 428 -28.57 4.91 -19.08
N ASP A 429 -27.88 5.73 -18.28
CA ASP A 429 -27.70 7.16 -18.51
C ASP A 429 -26.28 7.57 -18.12
N ASP A 430 -25.86 8.75 -18.58
CA ASP A 430 -24.75 9.53 -18.00
C ASP A 430 -24.89 9.68 -16.48
N ASN A 431 -23.78 9.99 -15.80
CA ASN A 431 -23.80 10.29 -14.37
C ASN A 431 -23.40 11.74 -14.08
N TYR A 432 -24.38 12.64 -14.09
CA TYR A 432 -24.21 14.04 -13.66
C TYR A 432 -24.34 14.24 -12.14
N GLN A 433 -24.42 13.15 -11.38
CA GLN A 433 -24.44 13.15 -9.92
C GLN A 433 -23.09 12.67 -9.38
N ALA A 434 -22.98 12.45 -8.06
CA ALA A 434 -21.74 11.98 -7.44
C ALA A 434 -21.37 10.57 -7.95
N LYS A 435 -20.14 10.12 -7.69
CA LYS A 435 -19.72 8.74 -7.99
C LYS A 435 -20.72 7.75 -7.38
N ARG A 436 -21.34 6.90 -8.21
CA ARG A 436 -22.32 5.88 -7.79
C ARG A 436 -21.77 4.47 -7.96
N GLN A 437 -22.11 3.56 -7.05
CA GLN A 437 -21.52 2.22 -7.00
C GLN A 437 -22.54 1.08 -6.87
N ALA A 438 -22.22 -0.06 -7.49
CA ALA A 438 -23.01 -1.28 -7.47
C ALA A 438 -22.11 -2.53 -7.46
N GLN A 439 -22.73 -3.68 -7.22
CA GLN A 439 -22.08 -4.98 -7.12
C GLN A 439 -22.89 -6.03 -7.87
N ILE A 440 -22.18 -6.95 -8.53
CA ILE A 440 -22.74 -8.09 -9.26
C ILE A 440 -22.05 -9.36 -8.74
N THR A 441 -22.80 -10.26 -8.10
CA THR A 441 -22.26 -11.53 -7.60
C THR A 441 -22.36 -12.61 -8.67
N VAL A 442 -21.22 -13.15 -9.06
CA VAL A 442 -21.04 -14.27 -9.98
C VAL A 442 -20.80 -15.54 -9.17
N THR A 443 -21.56 -16.60 -9.43
CA THR A 443 -21.54 -17.84 -8.64
C THR A 443 -21.37 -19.07 -9.54
N ALA A 444 -20.45 -19.96 -9.17
CA ALA A 444 -20.28 -21.28 -9.76
C ALA A 444 -20.03 -22.31 -8.64
N GLY A 445 -21.01 -23.17 -8.38
CA GLY A 445 -20.97 -24.10 -7.25
C GLY A 445 -21.00 -23.36 -5.91
N ASN A 446 -19.95 -23.54 -5.11
CA ASN A 446 -19.70 -22.81 -3.86
C ASN A 446 -18.78 -21.60 -4.03
N MET A 447 -18.19 -21.39 -5.22
CA MET A 447 -17.37 -20.21 -5.53
C MET A 447 -18.29 -19.02 -5.82
N ASN A 448 -18.05 -17.91 -5.14
CA ASN A 448 -18.75 -16.64 -5.35
C ASN A 448 -17.71 -15.54 -5.56
N TYR A 449 -17.93 -14.68 -6.55
CA TYR A 449 -17.07 -13.54 -6.84
C TYR A 449 -17.91 -12.27 -6.99
N VAL A 450 -17.49 -11.17 -6.39
CA VAL A 450 -18.24 -9.89 -6.43
C VAL A 450 -17.54 -8.91 -7.38
N VAL A 451 -18.12 -8.75 -8.57
CA VAL A 451 -17.69 -7.70 -9.51
C VAL A 451 -18.16 -6.36 -8.98
N LYS A 452 -17.21 -5.49 -8.63
CA LYS A 452 -17.50 -4.11 -8.20
C LYS A 452 -17.64 -3.22 -9.43
N VAL A 453 -18.75 -2.50 -9.54
CA VAL A 453 -19.03 -1.60 -10.66
C VAL A 453 -19.20 -0.17 -10.13
N ALA A 454 -18.52 0.79 -10.75
CA ALA A 454 -18.60 2.19 -10.36
C ALA A 454 -18.65 3.11 -11.58
N GLN A 455 -19.60 4.03 -11.55
CA GLN A 455 -19.75 5.05 -12.58
C GLN A 455 -19.27 6.38 -12.01
N LYS A 456 -18.14 6.89 -12.50
CA LYS A 456 -17.71 8.26 -12.18
C LYS A 456 -18.77 9.24 -12.66
N GLY A 457 -18.95 10.29 -11.89
CA GLY A 457 -19.77 11.43 -12.27
C GLY A 457 -19.05 12.71 -11.89
N CYS A 458 -19.85 13.72 -11.54
CA CYS A 458 -19.33 15.02 -11.15
C CYS A 458 -18.66 14.97 -9.77
N GLY A 459 -17.58 15.73 -9.63
CA GLY A 459 -16.80 15.75 -8.39
C GLY A 459 -17.58 16.35 -7.21
N ASP A 460 -17.33 15.89 -5.99
CA ASP A 460 -18.01 16.35 -4.78
C ASP A 460 -17.01 16.79 -3.69
N ASN A 461 -17.48 17.26 -2.53
CA ASN A 461 -16.65 17.53 -1.35
C ASN A 461 -15.36 18.36 -1.61
N GLY A 462 -15.45 19.39 -2.45
CA GLY A 462 -14.31 20.21 -2.86
C GLY A 462 -13.29 19.57 -3.82
N THR A 463 -13.56 18.39 -4.38
CA THR A 463 -12.72 17.72 -5.38
C THR A 463 -13.43 17.73 -6.72
N ALA A 464 -12.89 18.44 -7.72
CA ALA A 464 -13.45 18.41 -9.08
C ALA A 464 -12.94 17.17 -9.84
N GLU A 465 -13.83 16.54 -10.62
CA GLU A 465 -13.51 15.36 -11.43
C GLU A 465 -13.58 15.69 -12.92
N LEU A 466 -12.69 15.09 -13.71
CA LEU A 466 -12.64 15.27 -15.15
C LEU A 466 -13.74 14.42 -15.82
N MET A 467 -14.71 15.07 -16.44
CA MET A 467 -15.85 14.46 -17.12
C MET A 467 -15.72 14.64 -18.63
N GLU A 468 -15.87 13.56 -19.38
CA GLU A 468 -15.98 13.58 -20.85
C GLU A 468 -17.43 13.94 -21.20
N ILE A 469 -17.62 15.12 -21.82
CA ILE A 469 -18.94 15.73 -22.06
C ILE A 469 -19.30 15.69 -23.55
N THR A 470 -18.30 15.78 -24.44
CA THR A 470 -18.46 15.51 -25.87
C THR A 470 -17.34 14.59 -26.33
N GLN A 471 -17.46 14.03 -27.55
CA GLN A 471 -16.45 13.13 -28.13
C GLN A 471 -15.02 13.73 -28.16
N ASN A 472 -14.91 15.07 -28.17
CA ASN A 472 -13.64 15.80 -28.28
C ASN A 472 -13.36 16.73 -27.08
N SER A 473 -14.26 16.84 -26.10
CA SER A 473 -14.13 17.78 -24.97
C SER A 473 -14.42 17.13 -23.63
N ALA A 474 -13.45 17.26 -22.72
CA ALA A 474 -13.59 16.94 -21.31
C ALA A 474 -13.37 18.18 -20.45
N TYR A 475 -14.07 18.28 -19.31
CA TYR A 475 -14.01 19.42 -18.39
C TYR A 475 -13.91 18.94 -16.95
N TYR A 476 -13.21 19.69 -16.10
CA TYR A 476 -13.34 19.49 -14.66
C TYR A 476 -14.72 19.98 -14.21
N THR A 477 -15.41 19.13 -13.45
CA THR A 477 -16.79 19.34 -13.00
C THR A 477 -16.93 19.13 -11.49
N HIS A 478 -17.85 19.86 -10.88
CA HIS A 478 -18.12 19.81 -9.44
C HIS A 478 -19.61 20.00 -9.12
N LEU A 479 -20.10 19.31 -8.10
CA LEU A 479 -21.49 19.35 -7.64
C LEU A 479 -21.72 20.48 -6.63
N TYR A 480 -22.70 21.33 -6.96
CA TYR A 480 -23.24 22.33 -6.04
C TYR A 480 -24.75 22.18 -5.99
N ASP A 481 -25.27 21.87 -4.80
CA ASP A 481 -26.71 21.74 -4.52
C ASP A 481 -27.45 20.78 -5.48
N GLY A 482 -26.85 19.61 -5.73
CA GLY A 482 -27.40 18.57 -6.61
C GLY A 482 -27.24 18.82 -8.12
N LYS A 483 -26.75 20.00 -8.53
CA LYS A 483 -26.45 20.33 -9.93
C LYS A 483 -24.96 20.19 -10.23
N CYS A 484 -24.63 19.72 -11.42
CA CYS A 484 -23.26 19.58 -11.86
C CYS A 484 -22.79 20.81 -12.65
N TRP A 485 -21.67 21.39 -12.26
CA TRP A 485 -21.12 22.60 -12.86
C TRP A 485 -19.76 22.33 -13.49
N MET A 486 -19.52 22.91 -14.68
CA MET A 486 -18.16 23.09 -15.17
C MET A 486 -17.43 24.09 -14.26
N VAL A 487 -16.32 23.67 -13.65
CA VAL A 487 -15.43 24.56 -12.88
C VAL A 487 -14.29 25.14 -13.73
N GLU A 488 -14.37 24.93 -15.04
CA GLU A 488 -13.51 25.53 -16.06
C GLU A 488 -14.35 26.33 -17.04
N ASN A 489 -13.76 27.37 -17.63
CA ASN A 489 -14.40 28.12 -18.70
C ASN A 489 -14.59 27.21 -19.93
N SER A 490 -15.79 27.27 -20.52
CA SER A 490 -16.18 26.50 -21.70
C SER A 490 -15.25 26.72 -22.87
N ARG A 491 -14.96 25.65 -23.59
CA ARG A 491 -14.15 25.60 -24.82
C ARG A 491 -14.99 25.10 -26.01
N GLU A 492 -16.31 25.03 -25.86
CA GLU A 492 -17.20 24.61 -26.93
C GLU A 492 -17.22 25.64 -28.07
N GLU A 493 -17.44 25.16 -29.29
CA GLU A 493 -17.76 26.00 -30.44
C GLU A 493 -18.72 25.25 -31.36
N LYS A 494 -19.85 25.88 -31.72
CA LYS A 494 -20.64 25.40 -32.85
C LYS A 494 -19.93 25.88 -34.11
N LEU A 495 -19.15 24.99 -34.75
CA LEU A 495 -18.55 25.26 -36.06
C LEU A 495 -19.65 25.64 -37.06
N PHE A 496 -19.83 26.94 -37.29
CA PHE A 496 -20.75 27.45 -38.31
C PHE A 496 -20.29 26.94 -39.68
N SER A 497 -21.14 26.10 -40.29
CA SER A 497 -20.82 25.36 -41.50
C SER A 497 -20.40 26.29 -42.65
N GLY A 498 -19.10 26.35 -42.92
CA GLY A 498 -18.52 27.12 -44.03
C GLY A 498 -17.32 28.00 -43.68
N ASN A 499 -17.08 28.30 -42.40
CA ASN A 499 -15.95 29.13 -41.98
C ASN A 499 -14.78 28.28 -41.47
N VAL A 500 -13.57 28.60 -41.97
CA VAL A 500 -12.29 28.09 -41.45
C VAL A 500 -12.08 28.69 -40.05
N PRO A 501 -11.46 27.98 -39.06
CA PRO A 501 -11.15 28.55 -37.75
C PRO A 501 -10.37 29.87 -37.87
N GLY A 502 -11.06 30.97 -37.59
CA GLY A 502 -10.58 32.32 -37.86
C GLY A 502 -9.80 32.86 -36.68
N TYR A 503 -8.46 32.83 -36.79
CA TYR A 503 -7.60 33.60 -35.89
C TYR A 503 -8.04 35.06 -35.85
N ALA A 504 -8.01 35.67 -34.67
CA ALA A 504 -8.25 37.10 -34.48
C ALA A 504 -7.43 37.95 -35.47
N SER A 505 -8.11 38.51 -36.48
CA SER A 505 -7.54 39.51 -37.37
C SER A 505 -7.69 40.89 -36.74
N ASP A 506 -6.54 41.52 -36.58
CA ASP A 506 -6.34 42.91 -36.25
C ASP A 506 -7.22 43.89 -37.03
N LYS A 507 -7.89 44.78 -36.28
CA LYS A 507 -8.23 46.17 -36.64
C LYS A 507 -9.10 46.39 -37.90
N TYR A 508 -10.27 46.99 -37.67
CA TYR A 508 -11.36 47.27 -38.64
C TYR A 508 -12.24 46.05 -38.90
N GLY A 509 -13.46 46.10 -38.38
CA GLY A 509 -14.32 44.92 -38.26
C GLY A 509 -15.26 44.70 -39.44
N GLU A 510 -15.71 43.45 -39.55
CA GLU A 510 -17.02 43.06 -40.07
C GLU A 510 -17.36 41.66 -39.50
N GLY A 511 -18.28 41.57 -38.53
CA GLY A 511 -19.07 40.38 -38.18
C GLY A 511 -18.39 39.04 -37.82
N GLY A 512 -17.06 38.99 -37.62
CA GLY A 512 -16.32 37.73 -37.38
C GLY A 512 -16.06 37.42 -35.90
N THR A 513 -16.23 36.15 -35.52
CA THR A 513 -15.90 35.61 -34.19
C THR A 513 -14.45 35.89 -33.79
N ILE A 514 -14.20 36.42 -32.58
CA ILE A 514 -12.86 36.40 -31.99
C ILE A 514 -12.57 34.96 -31.49
N ILE A 515 -11.99 34.13 -32.35
CA ILE A 515 -11.28 32.92 -31.92
C ILE A 515 -9.80 33.32 -31.81
N GLY A 516 -9.40 33.72 -30.60
CA GLY A 516 -8.11 34.36 -30.35
C GLY A 516 -7.35 33.72 -29.19
N VAL A 517 -6.29 32.98 -29.51
CA VAL A 517 -5.25 32.65 -28.53
C VAL A 517 -4.66 33.95 -27.98
N VAL A 518 -4.80 34.19 -26.67
CA VAL A 518 -4.18 35.36 -26.02
C VAL A 518 -2.65 35.14 -25.99
N PRO A 519 -1.82 36.04 -26.53
CA PRO A 519 -0.37 35.88 -26.51
C PRO A 519 0.18 35.97 -25.08
N GLY A 520 0.59 34.84 -24.49
CA GLY A 520 1.22 34.82 -23.17
C GLY A 520 1.58 33.43 -22.65
N ILE A 521 0.63 32.49 -22.63
CA ILE A 521 0.81 31.12 -22.12
C ILE A 521 -0.09 30.15 -22.90
N GLU A 522 0.27 28.86 -22.95
CA GLU A 522 -0.23 27.80 -23.84
C GLU A 522 -1.69 27.33 -23.65
N ASN A 523 -2.58 28.17 -23.08
CA ASN A 523 -3.84 27.72 -22.45
C ASN A 523 -5.11 28.27 -23.12
N TYR A 524 -5.57 27.54 -24.15
CA TYR A 524 -6.79 27.74 -24.94
C TYR A 524 -8.07 28.00 -24.10
N GLN A 525 -8.53 29.25 -24.06
CA GLN A 525 -9.79 29.67 -23.41
C GLN A 525 -10.69 30.41 -24.40
N HIS A 526 -12.00 30.14 -24.39
CA HIS A 526 -12.97 30.84 -25.22
C HIS A 526 -13.75 31.89 -24.43
N TYR A 527 -14.12 32.96 -25.13
CA TYR A 527 -14.98 34.04 -24.65
C TYR A 527 -16.09 34.24 -25.68
N TYR A 528 -17.25 34.68 -25.22
CA TYR A 528 -18.46 34.73 -26.02
C TYR A 528 -19.13 36.10 -25.85
N THR A 529 -19.78 36.61 -26.88
CA THR A 529 -20.79 37.68 -26.73
C THR A 529 -22.05 37.14 -26.05
N TRP A 530 -22.96 38.02 -25.64
CA TRP A 530 -24.25 37.61 -25.08
C TRP A 530 -25.08 36.73 -26.04
N GLU A 531 -25.13 37.11 -27.33
CA GLU A 531 -25.78 36.32 -28.38
C GLU A 531 -25.15 34.92 -28.47
N GLN A 532 -23.82 34.84 -28.53
CA GLN A 532 -23.11 33.56 -28.61
C GLN A 532 -23.30 32.68 -27.37
N ALA A 533 -23.35 33.29 -26.17
CA ALA A 533 -23.55 32.58 -24.92
C ALA A 533 -24.96 31.99 -24.75
N THR A 534 -25.96 32.61 -25.39
CA THR A 534 -27.37 32.21 -25.32
C THR A 534 -27.82 31.29 -26.46
N LEU A 535 -27.01 31.11 -27.50
CA LEU A 535 -27.26 30.15 -28.57
C LEU A 535 -27.14 28.70 -28.10
N ALA A 536 -28.18 27.89 -28.40
CA ALA A 536 -28.22 26.46 -28.08
C ALA A 536 -27.12 25.66 -28.79
N ASP A 537 -26.48 24.76 -28.04
CA ASP A 537 -25.32 23.95 -28.41
C ASP A 537 -24.15 24.78 -29.00
N ASN A 538 -23.93 26.00 -28.48
CA ASN A 538 -22.79 26.85 -28.87
C ASN A 538 -21.79 27.04 -27.74
N ALA A 539 -22.08 27.89 -26.75
CA ALA A 539 -21.19 28.10 -25.61
C ALA A 539 -21.33 27.02 -24.52
N CYS A 540 -22.43 26.27 -24.54
CA CYS A 540 -22.64 25.08 -23.73
C CYS A 540 -22.99 23.89 -24.62
N PRO A 541 -22.45 22.69 -24.33
CA PRO A 541 -22.68 21.50 -25.14
C PRO A 541 -24.10 20.95 -24.95
N GLN A 542 -24.52 20.04 -25.83
CA GLN A 542 -25.89 19.51 -25.82
C GLN A 542 -26.29 18.97 -24.43
N GLY A 543 -27.44 19.44 -23.96
CA GLY A 543 -28.01 19.04 -22.67
C GLY A 543 -27.42 19.76 -21.44
N TRP A 544 -26.40 20.62 -21.61
CA TRP A 544 -25.92 21.58 -20.62
C TRP A 544 -26.44 22.97 -20.97
N HIS A 545 -26.59 23.86 -19.99
CA HIS A 545 -27.10 25.22 -20.21
C HIS A 545 -26.25 26.32 -19.59
N LEU A 546 -26.44 27.54 -20.11
CA LEU A 546 -25.93 28.76 -19.52
C LEU A 546 -26.65 28.98 -18.17
N PRO A 547 -25.95 29.02 -17.02
CA PRO A 547 -26.60 28.98 -15.72
C PRO A 547 -27.50 30.19 -15.50
N THR A 548 -28.67 29.93 -14.92
CA THR A 548 -29.65 30.96 -14.58
C THR A 548 -29.23 31.74 -13.34
N GLN A 549 -29.83 32.93 -13.16
CA GLN A 549 -29.65 33.73 -11.95
C GLN A 549 -29.99 32.95 -10.66
N ALA A 550 -30.99 32.04 -10.71
CA ALA A 550 -31.37 31.22 -9.57
C ALA A 550 -30.26 30.23 -9.19
N GLU A 551 -29.65 29.58 -10.19
CA GLU A 551 -28.56 28.62 -10.01
C GLU A 551 -27.28 29.31 -9.51
N PHE A 552 -26.92 30.46 -10.08
CA PHE A 552 -25.80 31.25 -9.56
C PHE A 552 -26.05 31.75 -8.12
N ASN A 553 -27.27 32.13 -7.75
CA ASN A 553 -27.58 32.54 -6.37
C ASN A 553 -27.47 31.37 -5.37
N ALA A 554 -27.90 30.16 -5.75
CA ALA A 554 -27.71 28.95 -4.96
C ALA A 554 -26.21 28.64 -4.81
N LEU A 555 -25.47 28.62 -5.92
CA LEU A 555 -24.02 28.43 -5.95
C LEU A 555 -23.29 29.42 -5.03
N VAL A 556 -23.54 30.73 -5.18
CA VAL A 556 -22.92 31.81 -4.38
C VAL A 556 -23.15 31.58 -2.89
N SER A 557 -24.34 31.09 -2.50
CA SER A 557 -24.67 30.79 -1.10
C SER A 557 -23.85 29.61 -0.56
N VAL A 558 -23.68 28.55 -1.35
CA VAL A 558 -22.89 27.36 -0.99
C VAL A 558 -21.40 27.69 -0.89
N ILE A 559 -20.83 28.37 -1.90
CA ILE A 559 -19.39 28.67 -1.93
C ILE A 559 -18.96 29.72 -0.89
N ALA A 560 -19.87 30.60 -0.47
CA ALA A 560 -19.60 31.56 0.61
C ALA A 560 -19.60 30.90 1.99
N ALA A 561 -20.31 29.77 2.17
CA ALA A 561 -20.27 29.00 3.41
C ALA A 561 -18.94 28.23 3.58
N GLU A 562 -18.40 27.69 2.48
CA GLU A 562 -17.11 26.98 2.49
C GLU A 562 -16.11 27.51 1.43
N PRO A 563 -15.48 28.68 1.67
CA PRO A 563 -14.67 29.36 0.67
C PRO A 563 -13.38 28.61 0.29
N SER A 564 -12.78 27.84 1.20
CA SER A 564 -11.51 27.13 0.97
C SER A 564 -11.66 25.78 0.26
N THR A 565 -12.81 25.12 0.37
CA THR A 565 -13.11 23.81 -0.22
C THR A 565 -13.93 23.94 -1.49
N LEU A 566 -15.05 24.68 -1.43
CA LEU A 566 -16.01 24.85 -2.52
C LEU A 566 -15.79 26.14 -3.30
N GLY A 567 -15.43 27.25 -2.64
CA GLY A 567 -15.23 28.55 -3.30
C GLY A 567 -13.98 28.68 -4.17
N LYS A 568 -12.96 27.84 -3.94
CA LYS A 568 -11.65 27.89 -4.63
C LYS A 568 -11.70 27.82 -6.16
N PHE A 569 -12.80 27.31 -6.72
CA PHE A 569 -13.01 27.19 -8.16
C PHE A 569 -13.54 28.49 -8.81
N TRP A 570 -14.12 29.39 -8.00
CA TRP A 570 -14.88 30.56 -8.43
C TRP A 570 -14.27 31.89 -7.95
N PHE A 571 -13.39 31.86 -6.97
CA PHE A 571 -12.65 33.01 -6.48
C PHE A 571 -11.29 32.62 -5.88
N GLY A 572 -10.36 33.58 -5.83
CA GLY A 572 -8.97 33.35 -5.42
C GLY A 572 -8.08 32.81 -6.55
N HIS A 573 -6.76 32.92 -6.39
CA HIS A 573 -5.76 32.64 -7.44
C HIS A 573 -5.39 31.14 -7.61
N ASN A 574 -6.16 30.21 -7.02
CA ASN A 574 -5.68 28.86 -6.75
C ASN A 574 -6.15 27.78 -7.75
N TYR A 575 -7.05 28.08 -8.70
CA TYR A 575 -7.61 27.05 -9.59
C TYR A 575 -8.07 27.58 -10.96
N ASN A 576 -7.80 26.79 -12.00
CA ASN A 576 -8.21 26.89 -13.42
C ASN A 576 -8.95 28.18 -13.84
N TYR A 577 -8.20 29.28 -13.90
CA TYR A 577 -8.63 30.55 -14.52
C TYR A 577 -9.91 31.15 -13.90
N SER A 578 -10.08 31.02 -12.59
CA SER A 578 -11.07 31.76 -11.77
C SER A 578 -10.98 33.29 -11.94
N MET A 579 -9.87 33.80 -12.50
CA MET A 579 -9.56 35.23 -12.67
C MET A 579 -9.35 35.62 -14.15
N SER A 580 -10.19 35.08 -15.05
CA SER A 580 -10.05 35.20 -16.51
C SER A 580 -10.26 36.60 -17.12
N GLY A 581 -10.66 37.60 -16.34
CA GLY A 581 -10.96 38.94 -16.85
C GLY A 581 -12.11 38.95 -17.85
N TYR A 582 -12.16 40.00 -18.67
CA TYR A 582 -13.11 40.14 -19.79
C TYR A 582 -12.56 41.15 -20.82
N TYR A 583 -13.14 41.14 -22.02
CA TYR A 583 -12.75 42.07 -23.10
C TYR A 583 -13.89 43.04 -23.45
N LEU A 584 -13.58 44.34 -23.43
CA LEU A 584 -14.48 45.42 -23.81
C LEU A 584 -14.35 45.72 -25.30
N ASN A 585 -15.35 45.33 -26.08
CA ASN A 585 -15.43 45.59 -27.52
C ASN A 585 -15.51 47.10 -27.85
N THR A 586 -16.17 47.90 -27.00
CA THR A 586 -16.30 49.36 -27.18
C THR A 586 -14.96 50.11 -27.19
N ASN A 587 -13.95 49.57 -26.49
CA ASN A 587 -12.61 50.17 -26.36
C ASN A 587 -11.50 49.32 -27.02
N ASN A 588 -11.80 48.09 -27.44
CA ASN A 588 -10.86 47.05 -27.86
C ASN A 588 -9.78 46.67 -26.81
N GLU A 589 -10.13 46.69 -25.53
CA GLU A 589 -9.18 46.48 -24.41
C GLU A 589 -9.58 45.31 -23.49
N TRP A 590 -8.56 44.62 -22.95
CA TRP A 590 -8.69 43.60 -21.91
C TRP A 590 -8.70 44.23 -20.52
N HIS A 591 -9.60 43.76 -19.65
CA HIS A 591 -9.77 44.28 -18.29
C HIS A 591 -9.76 43.17 -17.24
N ASP A 592 -9.26 43.53 -16.06
CA ASP A 592 -9.28 42.73 -14.82
C ASP A 592 -8.68 41.31 -14.92
N TRP A 593 -7.80 41.07 -15.90
CA TRP A 593 -7.01 39.84 -16.02
C TRP A 593 -6.17 39.58 -14.76
N ASP A 594 -6.19 38.34 -14.25
CA ASP A 594 -5.63 37.91 -12.96
C ASP A 594 -6.19 38.64 -11.72
N ILE A 595 -7.20 39.52 -11.88
CA ILE A 595 -7.82 40.30 -10.79
C ILE A 595 -9.25 39.81 -10.49
N LYS A 596 -10.01 39.41 -11.52
CA LYS A 596 -11.39 38.90 -11.38
C LYS A 596 -11.77 37.93 -12.50
N GLY A 597 -12.69 37.02 -12.20
CA GLY A 597 -13.42 36.23 -13.20
C GLY A 597 -14.75 36.89 -13.57
N TYR A 598 -15.22 36.63 -14.79
CA TYR A 598 -16.47 37.16 -15.35
C TYR A 598 -17.21 36.09 -16.14
N TRP A 599 -18.40 35.71 -15.69
CA TRP A 599 -19.18 34.63 -16.30
C TRP A 599 -20.59 35.07 -16.66
N TRP A 600 -21.01 34.79 -17.90
CA TRP A 600 -22.37 35.04 -18.36
C TRP A 600 -23.42 34.25 -17.56
N CYS A 601 -24.60 34.84 -17.41
CA CYS A 601 -25.74 34.31 -16.69
C CYS A 601 -27.01 34.44 -17.55
N SER A 602 -27.76 33.36 -17.72
CA SER A 602 -29.07 33.42 -18.39
C SER A 602 -30.11 34.11 -17.49
N SER A 603 -31.04 34.81 -18.13
CA SER A 603 -31.96 35.74 -17.47
C SER A 603 -33.36 35.68 -18.08
N ILE A 604 -34.39 35.80 -17.24
CA ILE A 604 -35.80 35.67 -17.66
C ILE A 604 -36.25 36.87 -18.53
N ASP A 605 -35.62 38.02 -18.33
CA ASP A 605 -35.82 39.25 -19.11
C ASP A 605 -34.90 39.36 -20.34
N ASN A 606 -34.09 38.33 -20.62
CA ASN A 606 -33.15 38.23 -21.75
C ASN A 606 -32.09 39.35 -21.79
N ASN A 607 -31.79 39.96 -20.64
CA ASN A 607 -30.76 40.98 -20.48
C ASN A 607 -29.36 40.36 -20.27
N PRO A 608 -28.29 40.97 -20.81
CA PRO A 608 -26.90 40.51 -20.67
C PRO A 608 -26.38 40.69 -19.23
N TYR A 609 -26.62 39.69 -18.40
CA TYR A 609 -26.20 39.64 -17.01
C TYR A 609 -24.97 38.76 -16.81
N TYR A 610 -24.07 39.16 -15.90
CA TYR A 610 -22.91 38.36 -15.51
C TYR A 610 -22.74 38.26 -13.99
N TYR A 611 -22.04 37.23 -13.52
CA TYR A 611 -21.49 37.15 -12.16
C TYR A 611 -19.97 37.30 -12.21
N THR A 612 -19.40 37.87 -11.15
CA THR A 612 -17.95 38.10 -11.05
C THR A 612 -17.37 37.60 -9.73
N GLY A 613 -16.25 36.88 -9.84
CA GLY A 613 -15.41 36.43 -8.72
C GLY A 613 -14.18 37.31 -8.59
N ASN A 614 -13.72 37.58 -7.36
CA ASN A 614 -12.46 38.26 -7.08
C ASN A 614 -11.55 37.35 -6.23
N ALA A 615 -10.64 37.90 -5.41
CA ALA A 615 -9.76 37.09 -4.57
C ALA A 615 -10.48 36.39 -3.40
N ASN A 616 -11.65 36.87 -2.96
CA ASN A 616 -12.28 36.48 -1.70
C ASN A 616 -13.77 36.11 -1.79
N ASN A 617 -14.50 36.57 -2.82
CA ASN A 617 -15.93 36.30 -2.98
C ASN A 617 -16.39 36.40 -4.44
N MET A 618 -17.64 35.98 -4.67
CA MET A 618 -18.36 36.06 -5.94
C MET A 618 -19.65 36.85 -5.74
N ASN A 619 -20.01 37.71 -6.71
CA ASN A 619 -21.16 38.61 -6.62
C ASN A 619 -21.87 38.71 -7.99
N GLY A 620 -23.18 38.96 -7.96
CA GLY A 620 -23.98 39.20 -9.16
C GLY A 620 -25.50 39.09 -8.90
N PRO A 621 -26.32 39.19 -9.96
CA PRO A 621 -25.90 39.50 -11.32
C PRO A 621 -25.60 41.00 -11.49
N VAL A 622 -24.82 41.34 -12.50
CA VAL A 622 -24.53 42.73 -12.92
C VAL A 622 -24.86 42.87 -14.40
N LEU A 623 -25.57 43.93 -14.78
CA LEU A 623 -25.90 44.22 -16.18
C LEU A 623 -24.67 44.77 -16.91
N THR A 624 -24.46 44.37 -18.17
CA THR A 624 -23.34 44.83 -19.00
C THR A 624 -23.79 45.10 -20.45
N ASP A 625 -22.86 45.44 -21.33
CA ASP A 625 -23.12 45.51 -22.78
C ASP A 625 -23.11 44.10 -23.39
N GLU A 626 -24.10 43.79 -24.24
CA GLU A 626 -24.25 42.51 -24.93
C GLU A 626 -23.05 42.18 -25.86
N ASN A 627 -22.32 43.21 -26.29
CA ASN A 627 -21.16 43.12 -27.18
C ASN A 627 -19.84 42.84 -26.46
N ASN A 628 -19.84 42.80 -25.12
CA ASN A 628 -18.66 42.42 -24.34
C ASN A 628 -18.38 40.92 -24.46
N TRP A 629 -17.12 40.53 -24.25
CA TRP A 629 -16.70 39.14 -24.38
C TRP A 629 -16.31 38.59 -23.01
N LEU A 630 -17.15 37.71 -22.47
CA LEU A 630 -17.00 37.09 -21.15
C LEU A 630 -16.92 35.56 -21.29
N SER A 631 -16.41 34.91 -20.25
CA SER A 631 -16.35 33.44 -20.18
C SER A 631 -17.74 32.84 -19.92
N VAL A 632 -17.92 31.56 -20.25
CA VAL A 632 -19.10 30.76 -19.91
C VAL A 632 -18.65 29.58 -19.06
N ARG A 633 -19.44 29.21 -18.04
CA ARG A 633 -19.29 27.96 -17.28
C ARG A 633 -20.66 27.32 -17.21
N CYS A 634 -20.82 26.16 -17.83
CA CYS A 634 -22.13 25.55 -18.00
C CYS A 634 -22.54 24.75 -16.77
N VAL A 635 -23.84 24.58 -16.60
CA VAL A 635 -24.44 23.76 -15.56
C VAL A 635 -25.32 22.67 -16.19
N LYS A 636 -25.54 21.60 -15.43
CA LYS A 636 -26.34 20.44 -15.78
C LYS A 636 -27.24 20.06 -14.59
N ASP A 637 -28.49 19.74 -14.92
CA ASP A 637 -29.51 19.19 -14.01
C ASP A 637 -29.24 17.71 -13.65
#